data_AF-A0A1I8A3Y6-F1
#
_entry.id   AF-A0A1I8A3Y6-F1
#
_cell.length_a   1.000
_cell.length_b   1.000
_cell.length_c   1.000
_cell.angle_alpha   90.00
_cell.angle_beta   90.00
_cell.angle_gamma   90.00
#
_symmetry.space_group_name_H-M   'P 1'
#
loop_
_entity.id
_entity.type
_entity.pdbx_description
1 polymer ?
#
loop_
_entity_poly.entity_id
_entity_poly.type
_entity_poly.pdbx_seq_one_letter_code
_entity_poly.pdbx_strand_id
1 'polypeptide(L)'
;MDCEEENRLPQNLCDENRCKWRILLQKIADGVRKHTDDIHYMGKELHDEYTNTVEGYRHVLLEEYLQIADAFRNDHIFMRRFLIVTIDFLKWRLCDESAQRFFSVSSVKRSVCDEFTFLRDQLLLYERRCADLSCETAEGKYRSALKSVQMGFINLLTDYLRLEVELYASQHLFCNIPTIADKAHYVQVVGTMPVRVDIAGGWTDTPPITFAHSNGVVNIAVNVDGKRPVKCIIKKILGSNKEGLVLTNGQAEEEMIIIRSIDELEKLSQCPEMFGSLICASIRSTGFLHAGITSIRELFDVLFPEEKVMELHVMTSSDLPLGSGLGTSSIMSACFLCTLAKIMDKEFDRITISATVLQAEQILRTGGGWQDQIGALYPGLKYTSYAEGSVVHEFLSGRREFVQQIENIASDAETAYNSLLENKFPVDVCRRYSVLKSSMALNAFPREVQSLFETLEDKGIIETGWMCGAGGGGFACVWLTDRSDAKKLLDSLVNEWNPEAGICSATIERNPIHIMSVIEFSQSYSGKPKGKYIFMRDRNETKRIDEEKTTSLKALMTSVFLPQGYPFTVTDDYMSYQLWDTLQAFASSINGSLATEAVLKDCKKWRLMADIFNDVAFLIDLLAATTGDWFIFFAVGSSMLRSFVGVAGGATRAAIVQHQARRYNLADVAAKDGSQETLVNLTALIASLVIIPAAHGNSAIVWSLYIFFTVLHLFANYMAVRSLQFDILNERTLVICVRQFIKNRTVPSIAEANKWEPIFGNVSGPRHFGCKILSAMPPSISSKNYFLRYDFKSCQGWLAVSASSTYSDQIRYAFDLEYFAIENRLPTEIDYNEFEREMKNKKWRFDINQLGYDEWRYKLEQ
;
A
#
# COMPACT_ATOMS: atom_id res chain seq x y z
N MET A 1 24.87 -31.76 -9.49
CA MET A 1 25.46 -32.76 -10.39
C MET A 1 26.55 -32.06 -11.17
N ASP A 2 27.68 -32.76 -11.26
CA ASP A 2 28.90 -32.55 -12.04
C ASP A 2 29.90 -31.49 -11.55
N CYS A 3 30.79 -31.99 -10.69
CA CYS A 3 32.16 -31.53 -10.44
C CYS A 3 33.07 -31.95 -11.61
N GLU A 4 33.47 -31.03 -12.49
CA GLU A 4 34.62 -31.23 -13.38
C GLU A 4 35.24 -29.88 -13.78
N GLU A 5 35.93 -29.19 -12.86
CA GLU A 5 36.83 -28.09 -13.25
C GLU A 5 38.05 -27.89 -12.32
N GLU A 6 38.49 -28.96 -11.64
CA GLU A 6 39.58 -28.90 -10.66
C GLU A 6 40.99 -29.20 -11.23
N ASN A 7 41.15 -29.37 -12.54
CA ASN A 7 42.35 -30.02 -13.11
C ASN A 7 43.17 -29.19 -14.11
N ARG A 8 43.45 -27.90 -13.84
CA ARG A 8 44.47 -27.14 -14.59
C ARG A 8 45.21 -26.07 -13.76
N LEU A 9 45.90 -26.43 -12.68
CA LEU A 9 46.95 -25.58 -12.10
C LEU A 9 48.19 -26.41 -11.70
N PRO A 10 49.43 -25.88 -11.82
CA PRO A 10 50.65 -26.67 -11.66
C PRO A 10 50.88 -27.05 -10.19
N GLN A 11 50.80 -28.35 -9.86
CA GLN A 11 50.96 -28.87 -8.50
C GLN A 11 52.31 -28.49 -7.84
N ASN A 12 53.39 -28.34 -8.62
CA ASN A 12 54.74 -28.17 -8.07
C ASN A 12 55.04 -26.77 -7.50
N LEU A 13 54.31 -25.71 -7.89
CA LEU A 13 54.46 -24.38 -7.25
C LEU A 13 53.60 -24.24 -5.97
N CYS A 14 52.58 -25.10 -5.81
CA CYS A 14 51.58 -24.99 -4.76
C CYS A 14 52.09 -25.51 -3.40
N ASP A 15 52.93 -26.55 -3.41
CA ASP A 15 53.43 -27.17 -2.18
C ASP A 15 54.54 -26.35 -1.49
N GLU A 16 55.38 -25.64 -2.25
CA GLU A 16 56.46 -24.83 -1.67
C GLU A 16 55.91 -23.59 -0.92
N ASN A 17 54.94 -22.90 -1.50
CA ASN A 17 54.30 -21.73 -0.88
C ASN A 17 53.45 -22.12 0.34
N ARG A 18 52.72 -23.25 0.26
CA ARG A 18 51.96 -23.77 1.42
C ARG A 18 52.89 -24.27 2.53
N CYS A 19 54.06 -24.82 2.19
CA CYS A 19 55.08 -25.19 3.17
C CYS A 19 55.67 -23.96 3.88
N LYS A 20 56.02 -22.91 3.13
CA LYS A 20 56.48 -21.62 3.70
C LYS A 20 55.41 -20.99 4.60
N TRP A 21 54.14 -21.02 4.18
CA TRP A 21 53.01 -20.57 4.99
C TRP A 21 52.92 -21.32 6.32
N ARG A 22 52.97 -22.66 6.30
CA ARG A 22 52.92 -23.47 7.53
C ARG A 22 54.12 -23.25 8.45
N ILE A 23 55.32 -23.06 7.91
CA ILE A 23 56.52 -22.71 8.69
C ILE A 23 56.33 -21.34 9.36
N LEU A 24 55.78 -20.35 8.64
CA LEU A 24 55.49 -19.03 9.18
C LEU A 24 54.43 -19.08 10.28
N LEU A 25 53.35 -19.84 10.07
CA LEU A 25 52.31 -20.07 11.07
C LEU A 25 52.86 -20.71 12.34
N GLN A 26 53.77 -21.68 12.21
CA GLN A 26 54.44 -22.30 13.35
C GLN A 26 55.36 -21.32 14.08
N LYS A 27 56.11 -20.48 13.34
CA LYS A 27 56.94 -19.40 13.90
C LYS A 27 56.09 -18.39 14.69
N ILE A 28 54.90 -18.04 14.18
CA ILE A 28 53.94 -17.17 14.86
C ILE A 28 53.42 -17.82 16.14
N ALA A 29 52.98 -19.08 16.06
CA ALA A 29 52.50 -19.81 17.23
C ALA A 29 53.59 -19.92 18.33
N ASP A 30 54.85 -20.17 17.93
CA ASP A 30 55.98 -20.24 18.87
C ASP A 30 56.39 -18.88 19.42
N GLY A 31 56.35 -17.81 18.61
CA GLY A 31 56.64 -16.44 19.04
C GLY A 31 55.59 -15.90 20.02
N VAL A 32 54.31 -16.15 19.74
CA VAL A 32 53.19 -15.84 20.64
C VAL A 32 53.35 -16.57 21.97
N ARG A 33 53.76 -17.85 21.96
CA ARG A 33 54.02 -18.66 23.17
C ARG A 33 55.25 -18.23 23.97
N LYS A 34 56.36 -17.88 23.30
CA LYS A 34 57.63 -17.48 23.95
C LYS A 34 57.64 -16.04 24.44
N HIS A 35 56.53 -15.33 24.30
CA HIS A 35 56.34 -13.96 24.73
C HIS A 35 57.30 -12.92 24.11
N THR A 36 57.74 -13.12 22.87
CA THR A 36 58.71 -12.22 22.22
C THR A 36 58.11 -10.85 21.86
N ASP A 37 58.87 -9.77 21.96
CA ASP A 37 58.42 -8.41 21.61
C ASP A 37 58.17 -8.20 20.09
N ASP A 38 58.69 -9.12 19.26
CA ASP A 38 58.70 -9.02 17.79
C ASP A 38 57.37 -9.44 17.11
N ILE A 39 56.29 -9.65 17.87
CA ILE A 39 54.97 -10.06 17.34
C ILE A 39 54.37 -9.07 16.32
N HIS A 40 54.81 -7.81 16.35
CA HIS A 40 54.31 -6.74 15.49
C HIS A 40 54.80 -6.88 14.04
N TYR A 41 56.02 -7.40 13.84
CA TYR A 41 56.58 -7.63 12.51
C TYR A 41 55.95 -8.87 11.86
N MET A 42 55.47 -9.82 12.68
CA MET A 42 54.88 -11.07 12.22
C MET A 42 53.55 -10.88 11.47
N GLY A 43 52.73 -9.88 11.83
CA GLY A 43 51.49 -9.57 11.10
C GLY A 43 51.77 -9.08 9.67
N LYS A 44 52.89 -8.36 9.47
CA LYS A 44 53.35 -7.93 8.16
C LYS A 44 53.97 -9.09 7.36
N GLU A 45 54.81 -9.93 7.98
CA GLU A 45 55.33 -11.14 7.34
C GLU A 45 54.18 -12.05 6.85
N LEU A 46 53.10 -12.17 7.64
CA LEU A 46 51.89 -12.91 7.27
C LEU A 46 51.20 -12.30 6.04
N HIS A 47 51.12 -10.97 5.96
CA HIS A 47 50.57 -10.28 4.81
C HIS A 47 51.42 -10.49 3.55
N ASP A 48 52.74 -10.30 3.65
CA ASP A 48 53.65 -10.38 2.52
C ASP A 48 53.64 -11.82 1.92
N GLU A 49 53.66 -12.87 2.75
CA GLU A 49 53.60 -14.26 2.28
C GLU A 49 52.22 -14.62 1.68
N TYR A 50 51.14 -14.08 2.25
CA TYR A 50 49.77 -14.26 1.75
C TYR A 50 49.60 -13.64 0.36
N THR A 51 50.09 -12.41 0.18
CA THR A 51 49.99 -11.66 -1.08
C THR A 51 50.85 -12.29 -2.18
N ASN A 52 52.02 -12.85 -1.83
CA ASN A 52 52.88 -13.56 -2.77
C ASN A 52 52.35 -14.93 -3.21
N THR A 53 51.28 -15.45 -2.58
CA THR A 53 50.64 -16.72 -2.94
C THR A 53 49.59 -16.55 -4.05
N VAL A 54 49.51 -17.55 -4.94
CA VAL A 54 48.56 -17.61 -6.08
C VAL A 54 47.12 -17.41 -5.61
N GLU A 55 46.39 -16.51 -6.28
CA GLU A 55 45.10 -15.95 -5.86
C GLU A 55 44.02 -17.01 -5.55
N GLY A 56 43.98 -18.11 -6.31
CA GLY A 56 43.02 -19.20 -6.11
C GLY A 56 43.22 -20.05 -4.86
N TYR A 57 44.38 -20.02 -4.20
CA TYR A 57 44.69 -20.83 -3.00
C TYR A 57 44.61 -20.05 -1.69
N ARG A 58 44.34 -18.75 -1.76
CA ARG A 58 44.34 -17.84 -0.61
C ARG A 58 43.25 -18.16 0.43
N HIS A 59 42.14 -18.77 0.03
CA HIS A 59 41.08 -19.22 0.94
C HIS A 59 41.54 -20.38 1.84
N VAL A 60 42.28 -21.35 1.28
CA VAL A 60 42.85 -22.50 2.01
C VAL A 60 43.85 -22.04 3.09
N LEU A 61 44.67 -21.02 2.79
CA LEU A 61 45.62 -20.45 3.74
C LEU A 61 44.93 -19.76 4.92
N LEU A 62 43.79 -19.12 4.67
CA LEU A 62 43.00 -18.42 5.68
C LEU A 62 42.30 -19.41 6.61
N GLU A 63 41.81 -20.53 6.09
CA GLU A 63 41.29 -21.63 6.91
C GLU A 63 42.38 -22.24 7.81
N GLU A 64 43.58 -22.48 7.28
CA GLU A 64 44.71 -22.98 8.10
C GLU A 64 45.11 -21.98 9.21
N TYR A 65 45.05 -20.67 8.94
CA TYR A 65 45.27 -19.63 9.94
C TYR A 65 44.19 -19.65 11.04
N LEU A 66 42.92 -19.80 10.65
CA LEU A 66 41.78 -19.89 11.59
C LEU A 66 41.83 -21.15 12.47
N GLN A 67 42.32 -22.28 11.94
CA GLN A 67 42.48 -23.51 12.72
C GLN A 67 43.46 -23.34 13.89
N ILE A 68 44.48 -22.49 13.77
CA ILE A 68 45.40 -22.18 14.88
C ILE A 68 44.70 -21.36 15.95
N ALA A 69 43.90 -20.37 15.57
CA ALA A 69 43.10 -19.60 16.51
C ALA A 69 42.13 -20.51 17.29
N ASP A 70 41.53 -21.47 16.60
CA ASP A 70 40.57 -22.40 17.20
C ASP A 70 41.23 -23.42 18.15
N ALA A 71 42.39 -23.95 17.77
CA ALA A 71 43.16 -24.90 18.57
C ALA A 71 43.59 -24.33 19.94
N PHE A 72 43.74 -23.01 20.04
CA PHE A 72 44.17 -22.32 21.27
C PHE A 72 43.09 -21.39 21.85
N ARG A 73 41.83 -21.54 21.42
CA ARG A 73 40.68 -20.69 21.85
C ARG A 73 40.55 -20.53 23.37
N ASN A 74 41.02 -21.52 24.15
CA ASN A 74 40.95 -21.53 25.61
C ASN A 74 42.18 -20.93 26.32
N ASP A 75 43.28 -20.62 25.61
CA ASP A 75 44.45 -19.95 26.17
C ASP A 75 44.31 -18.43 25.99
N HIS A 76 43.86 -17.76 27.06
CA HIS A 76 43.58 -16.33 27.05
C HIS A 76 44.78 -15.45 26.72
N ILE A 77 46.00 -15.90 27.03
CA ILE A 77 47.22 -15.11 26.77
C ILE A 77 47.66 -15.29 25.32
N PHE A 78 47.62 -16.55 24.84
CA PHE A 78 47.87 -16.85 23.43
C PHE A 78 46.88 -16.11 22.53
N MET A 79 45.57 -16.22 22.80
CA MET A 79 44.53 -15.59 21.99
C MET A 79 44.67 -14.07 21.95
N ARG A 80 45.01 -13.44 23.07
CA ARG A 80 45.22 -11.98 23.11
C ARG A 80 46.34 -11.53 22.17
N ARG A 81 47.49 -12.21 22.20
CA ARG A 81 48.64 -11.87 21.35
C ARG A 81 48.44 -12.29 19.90
N PHE A 82 47.77 -13.41 19.67
CA PHE A 82 47.35 -13.83 18.33
C PHE A 82 46.45 -12.79 17.68
N LEU A 83 45.49 -12.23 18.42
CA LEU A 83 44.62 -11.14 17.96
C LEU A 83 45.40 -9.87 17.57
N ILE A 84 46.48 -9.53 18.28
CA ILE A 84 47.35 -8.41 17.91
C ILE A 84 47.98 -8.66 16.53
N VAL A 85 48.50 -9.88 16.31
CA VAL A 85 49.07 -10.29 15.01
C VAL A 85 47.99 -10.26 13.91
N THR A 86 46.77 -10.71 14.20
CA THR A 86 45.65 -10.70 13.24
C THR A 86 45.22 -9.28 12.87
N ILE A 87 45.13 -8.38 13.86
CA ILE A 87 44.77 -6.98 13.63
C ILE A 87 45.80 -6.31 12.73
N ASP A 88 47.10 -6.53 12.98
CA ASP A 88 48.15 -5.97 12.14
C ASP A 88 48.10 -6.56 10.71
N PHE A 89 47.89 -7.88 10.56
CA PHE A 89 47.68 -8.51 9.23
C PHE A 89 46.52 -7.89 8.45
N LEU A 90 45.35 -7.71 9.10
CA LEU A 90 44.17 -7.12 8.46
C LEU A 90 44.38 -5.65 8.10
N LYS A 91 45.09 -4.88 8.93
CA LYS A 91 45.45 -3.48 8.63
C LYS A 91 46.32 -3.39 7.38
N TRP A 92 47.33 -4.26 7.24
CA TRP A 92 48.15 -4.30 6.03
C TRP A 92 47.34 -4.70 4.79
N ARG A 93 46.42 -5.67 4.92
CA ARG A 93 45.49 -6.07 3.85
C ARG A 93 44.57 -4.93 3.40
N LEU A 94 44.06 -4.12 4.32
CA LEU A 94 43.24 -2.94 4.01
C LEU A 94 44.00 -1.83 3.26
N CYS A 95 45.34 -1.83 3.36
CA CYS A 95 46.22 -0.88 2.69
C CYS A 95 46.71 -1.34 1.31
N ASP A 96 46.58 -2.62 0.97
CA ASP A 96 47.06 -3.19 -0.30
C ASP A 96 46.09 -2.92 -1.47
N GLU A 97 46.62 -2.70 -2.68
CA GLU A 97 45.85 -2.28 -3.86
C GLU A 97 44.87 -3.34 -4.35
N SER A 98 45.16 -4.63 -4.09
CA SER A 98 44.29 -5.75 -4.47
C SER A 98 42.93 -5.75 -3.73
N ALA A 99 42.88 -5.23 -2.50
CA ALA A 99 41.66 -5.02 -1.73
C ALA A 99 40.86 -3.76 -2.14
N GLN A 100 41.40 -2.93 -3.05
CA GLN A 100 40.71 -1.71 -3.53
C GLN A 100 39.42 -2.00 -4.31
N ARG A 101 39.22 -3.22 -4.82
CA ARG A 101 37.97 -3.62 -5.49
C ARG A 101 36.79 -3.83 -4.53
N PHE A 102 37.05 -4.04 -3.24
CA PHE A 102 36.02 -4.40 -2.25
C PHE A 102 35.49 -3.21 -1.43
N PHE A 103 36.31 -2.17 -1.24
CA PHE A 103 35.93 -0.95 -0.53
C PHE A 103 36.27 0.27 -1.38
N SER A 104 35.27 0.82 -2.08
CA SER A 104 35.43 1.92 -3.05
C SER A 104 35.67 3.28 -2.40
N VAL A 105 35.46 3.42 -1.09
CA VAL A 105 35.47 4.71 -0.40
C VAL A 105 36.65 4.81 0.57
N SER A 106 37.52 5.78 0.33
CA SER A 106 38.75 6.03 1.12
C SER A 106 38.49 6.44 2.58
N SER A 107 37.30 6.94 2.91
CA SER A 107 36.91 7.31 4.28
C SER A 107 36.58 6.10 5.17
N VAL A 108 35.93 5.06 4.60
CA VAL A 108 35.63 3.80 5.30
C VAL A 108 36.93 3.10 5.71
N LYS A 109 37.91 3.06 4.81
CA LYS A 109 39.24 2.50 5.09
C LYS A 109 39.93 3.18 6.25
N ARG A 110 39.83 4.51 6.32
CA ARG A 110 40.44 5.32 7.39
C ARG A 110 39.79 5.01 8.74
N SER A 111 38.45 5.00 8.78
CA SER A 111 37.69 4.73 10.01
C SER A 111 37.92 3.32 10.56
N VAL A 112 37.91 2.29 9.70
CA VAL A 112 38.16 0.89 10.12
C VAL A 112 39.61 0.71 10.58
N CYS A 113 40.58 1.32 9.89
CA CYS A 113 41.98 1.32 10.34
C CYS A 113 42.17 2.03 11.69
N ASP A 114 41.46 3.12 11.94
CA ASP A 114 41.52 3.86 13.21
C ASP A 114 40.92 3.04 14.36
N GLU A 115 39.80 2.34 14.11
CA GLU A 115 39.13 1.47 15.08
C GLU A 115 39.98 0.22 15.40
N PHE A 116 40.58 -0.41 14.39
CA PHE A 116 41.57 -1.48 14.58
C PHE A 116 42.82 -1.02 15.34
N THR A 117 43.29 0.20 15.10
CA THR A 117 44.42 0.78 15.83
C THR A 117 44.07 1.01 17.30
N PHE A 118 42.90 1.58 17.57
CA PHE A 118 42.40 1.77 18.92
C PHE A 118 42.30 0.45 19.69
N LEU A 119 41.71 -0.59 19.08
CA LEU A 119 41.56 -1.91 19.69
C LEU A 119 42.91 -2.58 19.98
N ARG A 120 43.85 -2.52 19.03
CA ARG A 120 45.22 -3.03 19.23
C ARG A 120 45.90 -2.35 20.42
N ASP A 121 45.79 -1.02 20.50
CA ASP A 121 46.43 -0.24 21.56
C ASP A 121 45.80 -0.55 22.93
N GLN A 122 44.49 -0.82 23.00
CA GLN A 122 43.85 -1.31 24.24
C GLN A 122 44.35 -2.70 24.66
N LEU A 123 44.54 -3.64 23.73
CA LEU A 123 45.06 -4.98 24.03
C LEU A 123 46.51 -4.92 24.54
N LEU A 124 47.35 -4.05 23.97
CA LEU A 124 48.73 -3.81 24.41
C LEU A 124 48.81 -3.11 25.77
N LEU A 125 47.94 -2.12 26.02
CA LEU A 125 47.86 -1.44 27.31
C LEU A 125 47.47 -2.42 28.42
N TYR A 126 46.56 -3.35 28.12
CA TYR A 126 46.13 -4.40 29.03
C TYR A 126 47.27 -5.38 29.36
N GLU A 127 48.07 -5.78 28.37
CA GLU A 127 49.22 -6.65 28.59
C GLU A 127 50.25 -6.06 29.56
N ARG A 128 50.55 -4.75 29.42
CA ARG A 128 51.45 -4.06 30.36
C ARG A 128 50.88 -4.02 31.77
N ARG A 129 49.59 -3.70 31.91
CA ARG A 129 48.92 -3.66 33.22
C ARG A 129 48.87 -5.02 33.91
N CYS A 130 48.67 -6.11 33.18
CA CYS A 130 48.70 -7.46 33.76
C CYS A 130 50.10 -7.89 34.25
N ALA A 131 51.18 -7.36 33.69
CA ALA A 131 52.53 -7.61 34.19
C ALA A 131 52.80 -6.91 35.54
N ASP A 132 52.09 -5.80 35.82
CA ASP A 132 52.24 -4.97 37.02
C ASP A 132 51.32 -5.38 38.19
N LEU A 133 50.36 -6.30 37.97
CA LEU A 133 49.30 -6.65 38.94
C LEU A 133 49.61 -7.96 39.68
N SER A 134 50.04 -7.84 40.94
CA SER A 134 50.31 -8.95 41.87
C SER A 134 49.13 -9.29 42.81
N CYS A 135 47.87 -8.98 42.44
CA CYS A 135 46.73 -9.08 43.37
C CYS A 135 45.52 -9.84 42.78
N GLU A 136 45.15 -10.97 43.42
CA GLU A 136 44.18 -11.98 42.95
C GLU A 136 42.71 -11.50 42.82
N THR A 137 42.29 -10.45 43.54
CA THR A 137 40.87 -10.02 43.55
C THR A 137 40.46 -9.09 42.41
N ALA A 138 41.40 -8.34 41.82
CA ALA A 138 41.12 -7.47 40.66
C ALA A 138 41.13 -8.26 39.33
N GLU A 139 41.78 -9.42 39.29
CA GLU A 139 41.87 -10.28 38.11
C GLU A 139 40.52 -10.84 37.66
N GLY A 140 39.59 -11.17 38.59
CA GLY A 140 38.35 -11.88 38.27
C GLY A 140 37.34 -11.06 37.45
N LYS A 141 37.07 -9.81 37.86
CA LYS A 141 36.14 -8.91 37.14
C LYS A 141 36.70 -8.45 35.79
N TYR A 142 38.01 -8.17 35.74
CA TYR A 142 38.67 -7.78 34.50
C TYR A 142 38.76 -8.93 33.49
N ARG A 143 39.00 -10.18 33.93
CA ARG A 143 38.97 -11.37 33.05
C ARG A 143 37.59 -11.60 32.42
N SER A 144 36.50 -11.38 33.15
CA SER A 144 35.12 -11.61 32.64
C SER A 144 34.74 -10.61 31.54
N ALA A 145 35.01 -9.32 31.76
CA ALA A 145 34.77 -8.28 30.77
C ALA A 145 35.63 -8.48 29.51
N LEU A 146 36.91 -8.83 29.71
CA LEU A 146 37.83 -9.12 28.60
C LEU A 146 37.41 -10.36 27.81
N LYS A 147 36.94 -11.42 28.47
CA LYS A 147 36.47 -12.64 27.82
C LYS A 147 35.25 -12.38 26.93
N SER A 148 34.35 -11.51 27.36
CA SER A 148 33.16 -11.11 26.57
C SER A 148 33.56 -10.28 25.34
N VAL A 149 34.49 -9.35 25.48
CA VAL A 149 35.01 -8.54 24.36
C VAL A 149 35.83 -9.40 23.38
N GLN A 150 36.68 -10.29 23.91
CA GLN A 150 37.46 -11.25 23.10
C GLN A 150 36.53 -12.19 22.31
N MET A 151 35.49 -12.72 22.94
CA MET A 151 34.57 -13.64 22.27
C MET A 151 33.68 -12.93 21.25
N GLY A 152 33.22 -11.72 21.55
CA GLY A 152 32.50 -10.87 20.60
C GLY A 152 33.37 -10.54 19.37
N PHE A 153 34.65 -10.27 19.57
CA PHE A 153 35.58 -10.00 18.47
C PHE A 153 35.95 -11.26 17.68
N ILE A 154 36.15 -12.41 18.34
CA ILE A 154 36.38 -13.69 17.65
C ILE A 154 35.19 -14.04 16.76
N ASN A 155 33.97 -13.83 17.24
CA ASN A 155 32.77 -14.05 16.45
C ASN A 155 32.71 -13.08 15.26
N LEU A 156 32.93 -11.78 15.49
CA LEU A 156 32.95 -10.77 14.43
C LEU A 156 34.04 -11.05 13.36
N LEU A 157 35.23 -11.48 13.80
CA LEU A 157 36.36 -11.84 12.94
C LEU A 157 36.08 -13.13 12.17
N THR A 158 35.49 -14.13 12.82
CA THR A 158 35.08 -15.38 12.17
C THR A 158 33.99 -15.10 11.14
N ASP A 159 33.03 -14.25 11.47
CA ASP A 159 31.96 -13.84 10.56
C ASP A 159 32.52 -13.03 9.38
N TYR A 160 33.46 -12.11 9.61
CA TYR A 160 34.14 -11.35 8.55
C TYR A 160 34.92 -12.26 7.60
N LEU A 161 35.75 -13.16 8.15
CA LEU A 161 36.58 -14.08 7.34
C LEU A 161 35.73 -15.12 6.62
N ARG A 162 34.62 -15.56 7.24
CA ARG A 162 33.64 -16.46 6.63
C ARG A 162 32.87 -15.76 5.50
N LEU A 163 32.46 -14.50 5.69
CA LEU A 163 31.88 -13.67 4.63
C LEU A 163 32.86 -13.51 3.46
N GLU A 164 34.15 -13.29 3.75
CA GLU A 164 35.18 -13.12 2.73
C GLU A 164 35.40 -14.42 1.92
N VAL A 165 35.41 -15.58 2.59
CA VAL A 165 35.49 -16.90 1.94
C VAL A 165 34.22 -17.19 1.12
N GLU A 166 33.04 -16.89 1.64
CA GLU A 166 31.75 -17.06 0.94
C GLU A 166 31.63 -16.11 -0.27
N LEU A 167 32.07 -14.86 -0.14
CA LEU A 167 32.12 -13.89 -1.24
C LEU A 167 33.10 -14.32 -2.34
N TYR A 168 34.30 -14.80 -1.99
CA TYR A 168 35.24 -15.34 -2.97
C TYR A 168 34.72 -16.60 -3.66
N ALA A 169 34.08 -17.52 -2.93
CA ALA A 169 33.45 -18.70 -3.48
C ALA A 169 32.28 -18.34 -4.43
N SER A 170 31.53 -17.29 -4.10
CA SER A 170 30.41 -16.81 -4.90
C SER A 170 30.85 -16.09 -6.19
N GLN A 171 31.99 -15.38 -6.19
CA GLN A 171 32.49 -14.64 -7.36
C GLN A 171 32.86 -15.54 -8.57
N HIS A 172 33.10 -16.83 -8.36
CA HIS A 172 33.31 -17.79 -9.46
C HIS A 172 32.01 -18.38 -10.04
N LEU A 173 30.83 -18.08 -9.47
CA LEU A 173 29.53 -18.47 -10.02
C LEU A 173 28.77 -17.34 -10.71
N PHE A 174 29.21 -16.08 -10.58
CA PHE A 174 28.53 -14.93 -11.17
C PHE A 174 29.10 -14.54 -12.54
N CYS A 175 28.79 -15.33 -13.55
CA CYS A 175 28.66 -14.85 -14.92
C CYS A 175 27.27 -15.24 -15.43
N ASN A 176 26.47 -14.21 -15.72
CA ASN A 176 25.13 -14.25 -16.33
C ASN A 176 23.94 -14.28 -15.35
N ILE A 177 23.53 -13.10 -14.90
CA ILE A 177 22.10 -12.84 -14.62
C ILE A 177 21.64 -11.76 -15.60
N PRO A 178 20.60 -12.00 -16.42
CA PRO A 178 20.11 -11.02 -17.38
C PRO A 178 19.52 -9.81 -16.66
N THR A 179 19.84 -8.63 -17.17
CA THR A 179 19.17 -7.37 -16.85
C THR A 179 17.72 -7.46 -17.31
N ILE A 180 16.80 -7.82 -16.42
CA ILE A 180 15.36 -7.72 -16.69
C ILE A 180 14.93 -6.28 -16.40
N ALA A 181 15.03 -5.45 -17.44
CA ALA A 181 14.40 -4.14 -17.48
C ALA A 181 12.88 -4.28 -17.69
N ASP A 182 12.14 -3.32 -17.12
CA ASP A 182 10.79 -2.87 -17.51
C ASP A 182 9.52 -3.58 -16.98
N LYS A 183 9.54 -4.18 -15.78
CA LYS A 183 8.31 -4.54 -15.06
C LYS A 183 8.42 -4.22 -13.56
N ALA A 184 7.42 -3.51 -13.02
CA ALA A 184 7.33 -3.29 -11.58
C ALA A 184 6.76 -4.57 -10.93
N HIS A 185 7.59 -5.23 -10.15
CA HIS A 185 7.21 -6.40 -9.35
C HIS A 185 7.05 -5.95 -7.91
N TYR A 186 6.00 -6.39 -7.22
CA TYR A 186 5.89 -6.12 -5.78
C TYR A 186 5.56 -7.37 -4.98
N VAL A 187 6.18 -7.44 -3.81
CA VAL A 187 6.02 -8.50 -2.83
C VAL A 187 5.31 -7.90 -1.62
N GLN A 188 4.21 -8.52 -1.18
CA GLN A 188 3.41 -8.00 -0.06
C GLN A 188 3.33 -9.01 1.08
N VAL A 189 3.49 -8.53 2.31
CA VAL A 189 3.26 -9.29 3.55
C VAL A 189 2.27 -8.55 4.44
N VAL A 190 1.37 -9.29 5.08
CA VAL A 190 0.35 -8.74 5.99
C VAL A 190 0.52 -9.38 7.36
N GLY A 191 0.88 -8.56 8.36
CA GLY A 191 0.89 -8.94 9.78
C GLY A 191 -0.36 -8.44 10.49
N THR A 192 -0.89 -9.27 11.39
CA THR A 192 -1.98 -8.93 12.31
C THR A 192 -1.65 -9.43 13.71
N MET A 193 -1.98 -8.64 14.74
CA MET A 193 -1.73 -8.98 16.14
C MET A 193 -2.93 -8.68 17.05
N PRO A 194 -3.15 -9.49 18.11
CA PRO A 194 -4.09 -9.19 19.18
C PRO A 194 -3.59 -8.02 20.02
N VAL A 195 -4.44 -7.53 20.91
CA VAL A 195 -4.03 -6.58 21.96
C VAL A 195 -3.79 -7.28 23.29
N ARG A 196 -3.32 -6.56 24.32
CA ARG A 196 -3.09 -7.10 25.65
C ARG A 196 -4.01 -6.47 26.69
N VAL A 197 -4.41 -7.27 27.67
CA VAL A 197 -5.10 -6.83 28.89
C VAL A 197 -4.31 -7.31 30.09
N ASP A 198 -4.00 -6.40 31.00
CA ASP A 198 -3.32 -6.73 32.25
C ASP A 198 -4.38 -7.08 33.30
N ILE A 199 -4.20 -8.22 33.96
CA ILE A 199 -5.06 -8.68 35.06
C ILE A 199 -4.53 -8.13 36.39
N ALA A 200 -3.21 -8.19 36.58
CA ALA A 200 -2.52 -7.70 37.76
C ALA A 200 -1.07 -7.34 37.42
N GLY A 201 -0.44 -6.50 38.25
CA GLY A 201 0.99 -6.23 38.16
C GLY A 201 1.40 -5.03 37.30
N GLY A 202 0.51 -4.47 36.47
CA GLY A 202 0.86 -3.37 35.57
C GLY A 202 1.35 -2.13 36.33
N TRP A 203 2.33 -1.43 35.75
CA TRP A 203 3.22 -0.39 36.32
C TRP A 203 4.55 -0.94 36.87
N THR A 204 4.60 -2.19 37.32
CA THR A 204 5.88 -2.79 37.82
C THR A 204 6.89 -3.05 36.69
N ASP A 205 6.43 -3.01 35.44
CA ASP A 205 7.18 -3.21 34.19
C ASP A 205 7.84 -1.94 33.63
N THR A 206 7.58 -0.78 34.24
CA THR A 206 8.13 0.51 33.80
C THR A 206 9.45 0.83 34.50
N PRO A 207 10.49 1.31 33.79
CA PRO A 207 11.67 1.90 34.42
C PRO A 207 11.31 3.17 35.23
N PRO A 208 11.94 3.41 36.41
CA PRO A 208 12.98 2.62 37.05
C PRO A 208 12.46 1.47 37.93
N ILE A 209 11.13 1.32 38.09
CA ILE A 209 10.50 0.39 39.05
C ILE A 209 10.96 -1.05 38.81
N THR A 210 10.95 -1.49 37.54
CA THR A 210 11.39 -2.84 37.14
C THR A 210 12.78 -3.20 37.65
N PHE A 211 13.69 -2.22 37.72
CA PHE A 211 15.09 -2.45 38.11
C PHE A 211 15.33 -2.28 39.62
N ALA A 212 14.45 -1.57 40.32
CA ALA A 212 14.65 -1.19 41.72
C ALA A 212 13.90 -2.09 42.71
N HIS A 213 12.80 -2.72 42.29
CA HIS A 213 11.88 -3.46 43.16
C HIS A 213 11.47 -4.80 42.55
N SER A 214 10.76 -5.61 43.34
CA SER A 214 10.06 -6.80 42.82
C SER A 214 9.10 -6.37 41.72
N ASN A 215 9.07 -7.15 40.65
CA ASN A 215 8.29 -6.86 39.46
C ASN A 215 7.63 -8.13 38.94
N GLY A 216 6.49 -7.97 38.30
CA GLY A 216 5.70 -9.09 37.79
C GLY A 216 4.39 -8.60 37.20
N VAL A 217 4.10 -8.99 35.97
CA VAL A 217 2.83 -8.67 35.30
C VAL A 217 2.14 -9.94 34.87
N VAL A 218 0.87 -10.08 35.22
CA VAL A 218 -0.02 -11.08 34.65
C VAL A 218 -0.88 -10.42 33.60
N ASN A 219 -0.70 -10.82 32.35
CA ASN A 219 -1.47 -10.28 31.23
C ASN A 219 -1.97 -11.39 30.30
N ILE A 220 -2.87 -11.00 29.41
CA ILE A 220 -3.51 -11.90 28.46
C ILE A 220 -3.62 -11.25 27.08
N ALA A 221 -3.29 -12.03 26.04
CA ALA A 221 -3.51 -11.62 24.66
C ALA A 221 -4.99 -11.80 24.29
N VAL A 222 -5.63 -10.75 23.77
CA VAL A 222 -7.06 -10.75 23.46
C VAL A 222 -7.36 -10.18 22.08
N ASN A 223 -8.32 -10.82 21.41
CA ASN A 223 -9.01 -10.29 20.25
C ASN A 223 -10.25 -9.53 20.71
N VAL A 224 -10.47 -8.34 20.14
CA VAL A 224 -11.65 -7.51 20.43
C VAL A 224 -12.71 -7.83 19.38
N ASP A 225 -13.90 -8.25 19.81
CA ASP A 225 -14.99 -8.72 18.95
C ASP A 225 -14.58 -9.82 17.97
N GLY A 226 -13.70 -10.71 18.44
CA GLY A 226 -13.15 -11.82 17.65
C GLY A 226 -12.14 -11.41 16.59
N LYS A 227 -11.71 -10.14 16.54
CA LYS A 227 -10.76 -9.60 15.56
C LYS A 227 -9.42 -9.23 16.20
N ARG A 228 -8.36 -9.34 15.40
CA ARG A 228 -7.01 -8.83 15.73
C ARG A 228 -6.94 -7.35 15.38
N PRO A 229 -6.93 -6.43 16.36
CA PRO A 229 -7.17 -5.02 16.10
C PRO A 229 -6.00 -4.32 15.43
N VAL A 230 -4.77 -4.85 15.57
CA VAL A 230 -3.55 -4.24 15.04
C VAL A 230 -3.16 -4.92 13.74
N LYS A 231 -2.92 -4.11 12.69
CA LYS A 231 -2.57 -4.60 11.36
C LYS A 231 -1.45 -3.77 10.73
N CYS A 232 -0.49 -4.46 10.13
CA CYS A 232 0.61 -3.89 9.36
C CYS A 232 0.70 -4.58 7.99
N ILE A 233 0.83 -3.82 6.92
CA ILE A 233 1.09 -4.31 5.57
C ILE A 233 2.40 -3.71 5.08
N ILE A 234 3.32 -4.55 4.60
CA ILE A 234 4.55 -4.08 3.96
C ILE A 234 4.54 -4.56 2.51
N LYS A 235 4.75 -3.63 1.57
CA LYS A 235 4.92 -3.90 0.14
C LYS A 235 6.34 -3.50 -0.27
N LYS A 236 7.10 -4.47 -0.76
CA LYS A 236 8.45 -4.32 -1.33
C LYS A 236 8.31 -4.21 -2.85
N ILE A 237 8.70 -3.08 -3.44
CA ILE A 237 8.54 -2.82 -4.89
C ILE A 237 9.91 -2.82 -5.59
N LEU A 238 10.04 -3.68 -6.60
CA LEU A 238 11.19 -3.83 -7.48
C LEU A 238 10.91 -3.09 -8.81
N GLY A 239 11.81 -2.19 -9.24
CA GLY A 239 11.72 -1.54 -10.57
C GLY A 239 10.79 -0.31 -10.69
N SER A 240 10.52 0.42 -9.60
CA SER A 240 9.81 1.71 -9.61
C SER A 240 10.78 2.88 -9.91
N ASN A 241 10.28 3.94 -10.56
CA ASN A 241 10.99 5.24 -10.70
C ASN A 241 10.90 6.12 -9.44
N LYS A 242 10.13 5.69 -8.43
CA LYS A 242 9.98 6.39 -7.16
C LYS A 242 10.81 5.66 -6.10
N GLU A 243 11.69 6.42 -5.46
CA GLU A 243 12.57 5.93 -4.40
C GLU A 243 12.13 6.50 -3.06
N GLY A 244 11.99 5.64 -2.06
CA GLY A 244 11.69 6.08 -0.69
C GLY A 244 10.97 5.03 0.16
N LEU A 245 10.90 5.34 1.45
CA LEU A 245 10.06 4.65 2.42
C LEU A 245 8.72 5.40 2.51
N VAL A 246 7.64 4.76 2.11
CA VAL A 246 6.29 5.35 2.12
C VAL A 246 5.54 4.81 3.33
N LEU A 247 5.03 5.69 4.18
CA LEU A 247 4.22 5.37 5.35
C LEU A 247 2.79 5.88 5.11
N THR A 248 1.78 5.03 5.26
CA THR A 248 0.37 5.40 5.08
C THR A 248 -0.50 4.91 6.22
N ASN A 249 -1.46 5.74 6.63
CA ASN A 249 -2.46 5.35 7.61
C ASN A 249 -3.62 4.61 6.92
N GLY A 250 -3.90 3.37 7.31
CA GLY A 250 -4.98 2.58 6.73
C GLY A 250 -6.40 3.00 7.18
N GLN A 251 -6.53 3.93 8.13
CA GLN A 251 -7.81 4.48 8.58
C GLN A 251 -8.10 5.87 8.02
N ALA A 252 -7.05 6.61 7.62
CA ALA A 252 -7.14 7.93 7.03
C ALA A 252 -6.25 7.95 5.79
N GLU A 253 -6.81 7.59 4.63
CA GLU A 253 -6.05 7.46 3.36
C GLU A 253 -5.35 8.77 2.93
N GLU A 254 -5.72 9.91 3.50
CA GLU A 254 -5.10 11.22 3.28
C GLU A 254 -3.77 11.43 4.04
N GLU A 255 -3.49 10.65 5.10
CA GLU A 255 -2.23 10.71 5.86
C GLU A 255 -1.16 9.80 5.24
N MET A 256 -0.32 10.42 4.38
CA MET A 256 0.82 9.78 3.74
C MET A 256 2.12 10.56 3.99
N ILE A 257 3.17 9.86 4.40
CA ILE A 257 4.53 10.42 4.53
C ILE A 257 5.47 9.65 3.62
N ILE A 258 6.30 10.36 2.87
CA ILE A 258 7.33 9.79 1.99
C ILE A 258 8.69 10.24 2.52
N ILE A 259 9.51 9.28 2.94
CA ILE A 259 10.84 9.50 3.49
C ILE A 259 11.87 9.15 2.41
N ARG A 260 12.71 10.12 2.06
CA ARG A 260 13.68 9.99 0.96
C ARG A 260 15.13 9.98 1.43
N SER A 261 15.40 10.45 2.64
CA SER A 261 16.75 10.47 3.23
C SER A 261 16.79 9.85 4.62
N ILE A 262 17.99 9.43 5.05
CA ILE A 262 18.20 8.94 6.42
C ILE A 262 18.00 10.06 7.43
N ASP A 263 18.40 11.29 7.12
CA ASP A 263 18.16 12.47 7.97
C ASP A 263 16.66 12.70 8.26
N GLU A 264 15.80 12.52 7.25
CA GLU A 264 14.35 12.61 7.43
C GLU A 264 13.82 11.50 8.34
N LEU A 265 14.30 10.27 8.17
CA LEU A 265 13.95 9.12 9.01
C LEU A 265 14.37 9.36 10.47
N GLU A 266 15.61 9.82 10.68
CA GLU A 266 16.15 10.07 12.03
C GLU A 266 15.44 11.22 12.73
N LYS A 267 15.11 12.30 12.02
CA LYS A 267 14.31 13.41 12.56
C LYS A 267 12.92 12.91 12.96
N LEU A 268 12.23 12.18 12.07
CA LEU A 268 10.89 11.68 12.36
C LEU A 268 10.87 10.66 13.50
N SER A 269 11.94 9.86 13.66
CA SER A 269 12.10 8.91 14.77
C SER A 269 12.13 9.55 16.16
N GLN A 270 12.28 10.88 16.25
CA GLN A 270 12.36 11.64 17.50
C GLN A 270 11.14 12.53 17.73
N CYS A 271 10.13 12.48 16.84
CA CYS A 271 8.94 13.33 16.89
C CYS A 271 7.69 12.50 17.27
N PRO A 272 7.42 12.23 18.56
CA PRO A 272 6.34 11.33 18.98
C PRO A 272 4.94 11.78 18.56
N GLU A 273 4.73 13.07 18.31
CA GLU A 273 3.43 13.64 17.90
C GLU A 273 3.12 13.42 16.41
N MET A 274 4.12 13.07 15.59
CA MET A 274 3.95 12.93 14.14
C MET A 274 3.60 11.50 13.74
N PHE A 275 2.69 11.36 12.77
CA PHE A 275 2.43 10.09 12.10
C PHE A 275 3.74 9.49 11.53
N GLY A 276 3.88 8.16 11.59
CA GLY A 276 5.06 7.45 11.09
C GLY A 276 6.29 7.43 12.02
N SER A 277 6.34 8.27 13.06
CA SER A 277 7.45 8.33 14.02
C SER A 277 7.79 6.99 14.68
N LEU A 278 6.77 6.23 15.08
CA LEU A 278 6.91 4.89 15.66
C LEU A 278 7.62 3.91 14.73
N ILE A 279 7.29 3.93 13.44
CA ILE A 279 7.91 3.04 12.44
C ILE A 279 9.35 3.45 12.20
N CYS A 280 9.64 4.75 12.09
CA CYS A 280 11.00 5.26 11.97
C CYS A 280 11.86 4.94 13.19
N ALA A 281 11.33 5.10 14.40
CA ALA A 281 11.99 4.70 15.63
C ALA A 281 12.24 3.19 15.67
N SER A 282 11.28 2.38 15.22
CA SER A 282 11.43 0.92 15.14
C SER A 282 12.55 0.52 14.18
N ILE A 283 12.62 1.12 12.99
CA ILE A 283 13.71 0.90 12.02
C ILE A 283 15.05 1.32 12.64
N ARG A 284 15.12 2.48 13.29
CA ARG A 284 16.35 2.96 13.94
C ARG A 284 16.84 2.01 15.03
N SER A 285 15.93 1.44 15.81
CA SER A 285 16.24 0.49 16.89
C SER A 285 16.67 -0.90 16.40
N THR A 286 16.49 -1.24 15.12
CA THR A 286 16.98 -2.54 14.59
C THR A 286 18.51 -2.62 14.52
N GLY A 287 19.20 -1.48 14.55
CA GLY A 287 20.64 -1.41 14.33
C GLY A 287 21.07 -1.48 12.86
N PHE A 288 20.13 -1.54 11.90
CA PHE A 288 20.48 -1.50 10.47
C PHE A 288 21.04 -0.15 10.02
N LEU A 289 20.81 0.93 10.77
CA LEU A 289 21.44 2.24 10.57
C LEU A 289 22.83 2.26 11.21
N HIS A 290 23.82 1.66 10.56
CA HIS A 290 25.22 1.78 10.97
C HIS A 290 25.87 3.06 10.40
N ALA A 291 26.98 3.50 10.99
CA ALA A 291 27.73 4.66 10.50
C ALA A 291 28.14 4.44 9.03
N GLY A 292 27.59 5.24 8.12
CA GLY A 292 27.88 5.19 6.69
C GLY A 292 26.66 5.13 5.77
N ILE A 293 25.47 4.79 6.27
CA ILE A 293 24.23 4.86 5.47
C ILE A 293 23.74 6.31 5.43
N THR A 294 23.73 6.90 4.24
CA THR A 294 23.31 8.29 3.99
C THR A 294 22.02 8.37 3.16
N SER A 295 21.65 7.29 2.48
CA SER A 295 20.45 7.23 1.64
C SER A 295 19.50 6.07 2.01
N ILE A 296 18.21 6.24 1.70
CA ILE A 296 17.21 5.17 1.86
C ILE A 296 17.52 3.97 0.95
N ARG A 297 18.18 4.22 -0.19
CA ARG A 297 18.66 3.18 -1.10
C ARG A 297 19.65 2.24 -0.42
N GLU A 298 20.66 2.81 0.24
CA GLU A 298 21.66 2.04 0.99
C GLU A 298 21.01 1.25 2.14
N LEU A 299 20.02 1.82 2.82
CA LEU A 299 19.23 1.09 3.81
C LEU A 299 18.51 -0.11 3.19
N PHE A 300 17.90 0.04 2.01
CA PHE A 300 17.26 -1.08 1.32
C PHE A 300 18.25 -2.14 0.86
N ASP A 301 19.46 -1.76 0.43
CA ASP A 301 20.51 -2.70 0.06
C ASP A 301 21.01 -3.51 1.28
N VAL A 302 20.99 -2.93 2.49
CA VAL A 302 21.26 -3.65 3.75
C VAL A 302 20.11 -4.58 4.15
N LEU A 303 18.86 -4.12 3.97
CA LEU A 303 17.69 -4.91 4.32
C LEU A 303 17.44 -6.08 3.34
N PHE A 304 17.75 -5.88 2.07
CA PHE A 304 17.47 -6.80 0.96
C PHE A 304 18.70 -6.94 0.02
N PRO A 305 19.81 -7.57 0.47
CA PRO A 305 21.09 -7.57 -0.26
C PRO A 305 21.02 -8.28 -1.62
N GLU A 306 20.11 -9.24 -1.78
CA GLU A 306 19.93 -10.01 -3.01
C GLU A 306 18.95 -9.35 -4.01
N GLU A 307 18.31 -8.23 -3.64
CA GLU A 307 17.22 -7.65 -4.41
C GLU A 307 17.32 -6.13 -4.59
N LYS A 308 17.06 -5.65 -5.81
CA LYS A 308 17.06 -4.21 -6.09
C LYS A 308 15.71 -3.55 -5.72
N VAL A 309 15.48 -3.36 -4.42
CA VAL A 309 14.25 -2.72 -3.89
C VAL A 309 14.28 -1.21 -4.11
N MET A 310 13.30 -0.66 -4.84
CA MET A 310 13.22 0.78 -5.12
C MET A 310 12.36 1.52 -4.08
N GLU A 311 11.29 0.89 -3.61
CA GLU A 311 10.34 1.47 -2.67
C GLU A 311 9.88 0.43 -1.65
N LEU A 312 9.78 0.84 -0.39
CA LEU A 312 9.17 0.06 0.68
C LEU A 312 7.94 0.83 1.18
N HIS A 313 6.75 0.30 0.92
CA HIS A 313 5.50 0.91 1.34
C HIS A 313 4.95 0.17 2.56
N VAL A 314 4.89 0.87 3.69
CA VAL A 314 4.38 0.39 4.98
C VAL A 314 3.03 1.05 5.27
N MET A 315 2.01 0.24 5.49
CA MET A 315 0.68 0.69 5.88
C MET A 315 0.34 0.13 7.25
N THR A 316 -0.03 0.99 8.19
CA THR A 316 -0.44 0.63 9.55
C THR A 316 -1.88 1.04 9.80
N SER A 317 -2.63 0.22 10.54
CA SER A 317 -4.03 0.52 10.90
C SER A 317 -4.39 -0.18 12.21
N SER A 318 -5.18 0.48 13.08
CA SER A 318 -5.69 -0.13 14.31
C SER A 318 -7.18 0.10 14.49
N ASP A 319 -7.98 -0.96 14.67
CA ASP A 319 -9.43 -0.84 14.94
C ASP A 319 -9.75 -0.16 16.29
N LEU A 320 -8.73 0.22 17.08
CA LEU A 320 -8.85 0.83 18.40
C LEU A 320 -8.30 2.26 18.40
N PRO A 321 -8.92 3.18 19.16
CA PRO A 321 -8.43 4.54 19.28
C PRO A 321 -7.08 4.62 20.02
N LEU A 322 -6.34 5.69 19.74
CA LEU A 322 -5.16 6.08 20.52
C LEU A 322 -5.56 6.30 21.98
N GLY A 323 -4.71 5.85 22.91
CA GLY A 323 -5.00 5.95 24.34
C GLY A 323 -6.00 4.91 24.87
N SER A 324 -6.29 3.84 24.13
CA SER A 324 -7.17 2.73 24.56
C SER A 324 -6.75 2.03 25.86
N GLY A 325 -5.48 2.15 26.26
CA GLY A 325 -4.92 1.44 27.42
C GLY A 325 -4.58 -0.03 27.16
N LEU A 326 -4.73 -0.51 25.92
CA LEU A 326 -4.53 -1.90 25.50
C LEU A 326 -3.15 -2.16 24.83
N GLY A 327 -2.22 -1.20 24.94
CA GLY A 327 -0.85 -1.30 24.44
C GLY A 327 -0.70 -1.20 22.91
N THR A 328 -1.66 -0.55 22.22
CA THR A 328 -1.71 -0.53 20.75
C THR A 328 -0.44 -0.01 20.07
N SER A 329 0.26 0.97 20.66
CA SER A 329 1.50 1.54 20.11
C SER A 329 2.65 0.52 20.09
N SER A 330 3.00 -0.07 21.23
CA SER A 330 4.09 -1.05 21.34
C SER A 330 3.80 -2.29 20.48
N ILE A 331 2.53 -2.70 20.45
CA ILE A 331 2.07 -3.85 19.66
C ILE A 331 2.12 -3.56 18.16
N MET A 332 1.83 -2.33 17.73
CA MET A 332 2.01 -1.90 16.33
C MET A 332 3.48 -1.98 15.90
N SER A 333 4.40 -1.53 16.76
CA SER A 333 5.84 -1.66 16.50
C SER A 333 6.27 -3.13 16.41
N ALA A 334 5.81 -3.98 17.33
CA ALA A 334 6.05 -5.43 17.28
C ALA A 334 5.49 -6.06 15.99
N CYS A 335 4.28 -5.69 15.59
CA CYS A 335 3.62 -6.17 14.37
C CYS A 335 4.40 -5.76 13.12
N PHE A 336 4.89 -4.51 13.08
CA PHE A 336 5.75 -4.02 12.01
C PHE A 336 7.05 -4.83 11.91
N LEU A 337 7.77 -5.02 13.03
CA LEU A 337 9.03 -5.76 13.04
C LEU A 337 8.85 -7.23 12.63
N CYS A 338 7.77 -7.89 13.08
CA CYS A 338 7.42 -9.24 12.63
C CYS A 338 7.16 -9.30 11.12
N THR A 339 6.42 -8.32 10.59
CA THR A 339 6.10 -8.22 9.16
C THR A 339 7.35 -7.93 8.33
N LEU A 340 8.24 -7.08 8.85
CA LEU A 340 9.52 -6.72 8.24
C LEU A 340 10.48 -7.91 8.22
N ALA A 341 10.63 -8.63 9.33
CA ALA A 341 11.43 -9.86 9.37
C ALA A 341 10.96 -10.85 8.30
N LYS A 342 9.63 -11.04 8.18
CA LYS A 342 9.06 -11.95 7.20
C LYS A 342 9.29 -11.51 5.75
N ILE A 343 9.20 -10.22 5.43
CA ILE A 343 9.44 -9.73 4.05
C ILE A 343 10.92 -9.73 3.66
N MET A 344 11.81 -9.67 4.66
CA MET A 344 13.27 -9.84 4.52
C MET A 344 13.70 -11.30 4.46
N ASP A 345 12.77 -12.25 4.63
CA ASP A 345 13.05 -13.68 4.83
C ASP A 345 14.06 -13.97 5.95
N LYS A 346 14.02 -13.14 7.02
CA LYS A 346 14.82 -13.32 8.24
C LYS A 346 13.93 -13.77 9.39
N GLU A 347 14.50 -14.55 10.30
CA GLU A 347 13.84 -14.90 11.56
C GLU A 347 14.36 -13.98 12.67
N PHE A 348 13.50 -13.11 13.19
CA PHE A 348 13.80 -12.34 14.40
C PHE A 348 13.22 -13.08 15.60
N ASP A 349 14.06 -13.34 16.60
CA ASP A 349 13.59 -13.90 17.86
C ASP A 349 12.69 -12.87 18.59
N ARG A 350 11.70 -13.38 19.32
CA ARG A 350 10.72 -12.56 20.06
C ARG A 350 11.39 -11.71 21.14
N ILE A 351 12.50 -12.17 21.71
CA ILE A 351 13.30 -11.40 22.67
C ILE A 351 13.91 -10.18 21.97
N THR A 352 14.50 -10.37 20.80
CA THR A 352 15.06 -9.28 19.99
C THR A 352 13.98 -8.27 19.61
N ILE A 353 12.83 -8.73 19.11
CA ILE A 353 11.70 -7.85 18.78
C ILE A 353 11.27 -7.05 20.01
N SER A 354 11.12 -7.70 21.16
CA SER A 354 10.68 -7.03 22.40
C SER A 354 11.67 -5.96 22.86
N ALA A 355 12.98 -6.23 22.76
CA ALA A 355 14.03 -5.29 23.08
C ALA A 355 14.08 -4.10 22.10
N THR A 356 13.91 -4.37 20.78
CA THR A 356 13.86 -3.33 19.75
C THR A 356 12.64 -2.41 19.92
N VAL A 357 11.47 -2.95 20.26
CA VAL A 357 10.27 -2.16 20.57
C VAL A 357 10.53 -1.26 21.78
N LEU A 358 11.07 -1.82 22.87
CA LEU A 358 11.39 -1.05 24.06
C LEU A 358 12.36 0.08 23.75
N GLN A 359 13.41 -0.19 22.96
CA GLN A 359 14.35 0.84 22.54
C GLN A 359 13.68 1.94 21.70
N ALA A 360 12.79 1.58 20.79
CA ALA A 360 12.04 2.54 19.97
C ALA A 360 11.15 3.47 20.83
N GLU A 361 10.50 2.93 21.86
CA GLU A 361 9.68 3.72 22.79
C GLU A 361 10.50 4.69 23.63
N GLN A 362 11.69 4.25 24.08
CA GLN A 362 12.62 5.11 24.82
C GLN A 362 13.18 6.24 23.94
N ILE A 363 13.45 5.99 22.66
CA ILE A 363 13.82 7.04 21.68
C ILE A 363 12.70 8.09 21.58
N LEU A 364 11.45 7.63 21.51
CA LEU A 364 10.27 8.50 21.44
C LEU A 364 9.90 9.15 22.77
N ARG A 365 10.67 8.89 23.85
CA ARG A 365 10.48 9.43 25.21
C ARG A 365 9.09 9.18 25.80
N THR A 366 8.41 8.13 25.32
CA THR A 366 7.10 7.74 25.84
C THR A 366 7.21 7.01 27.18
N GLY A 367 8.42 6.56 27.55
CA GLY A 367 8.70 6.00 28.88
C GLY A 367 7.96 4.70 29.18
N GLY A 368 7.58 3.95 28.14
CA GLY A 368 6.84 2.70 28.26
C GLY A 368 7.60 1.59 28.98
N GLY A 369 6.83 0.63 29.52
CA GLY A 369 7.35 -0.60 30.12
C GLY A 369 7.39 -1.74 29.12
N TRP A 370 7.79 -2.93 29.56
CA TRP A 370 7.95 -4.09 28.68
C TRP A 370 6.68 -4.93 28.50
N GLN A 371 5.62 -4.66 29.27
CA GLN A 371 4.44 -5.55 29.33
C GLN A 371 3.64 -5.60 28.02
N ASP A 372 3.65 -4.53 27.22
CA ASP A 372 2.75 -4.36 26.08
C ASP A 372 3.13 -5.30 24.93
N GLN A 373 4.40 -5.24 24.52
CA GLN A 373 4.97 -6.09 23.49
C GLN A 373 4.99 -7.56 23.91
N ILE A 374 5.36 -7.87 25.16
CA ILE A 374 5.34 -9.26 25.66
C ILE A 374 3.88 -9.76 25.76
N GLY A 375 2.98 -8.88 26.19
CA GLY A 375 1.55 -9.11 26.31
C GLY A 375 0.89 -9.59 25.02
N ALA A 376 1.34 -9.08 23.87
CA ALA A 376 0.79 -9.43 22.58
C ALA A 376 1.63 -10.43 21.78
N LEU A 377 2.95 -10.55 22.02
CA LEU A 377 3.82 -11.49 21.27
C LEU A 377 3.65 -12.94 21.72
N TYR A 378 3.28 -13.15 22.99
CA TYR A 378 3.16 -14.47 23.59
C TYR A 378 1.69 -14.86 23.81
N PRO A 379 1.33 -16.14 23.56
CA PRO A 379 -0.05 -16.58 23.53
C PRO A 379 -0.68 -16.56 24.92
N GLY A 380 -1.99 -16.29 24.97
CA GLY A 380 -2.84 -16.52 26.14
C GLY A 380 -2.41 -15.77 27.41
N LEU A 381 -2.77 -16.38 28.54
CA LEU A 381 -2.45 -15.92 29.89
C LEU A 381 -0.98 -16.20 30.21
N LYS A 382 -0.29 -15.20 30.77
CA LYS A 382 1.12 -15.32 31.14
C LYS A 382 1.47 -14.44 32.31
N TYR A 383 2.43 -14.91 33.09
CA TYR A 383 3.15 -14.14 34.08
C TYR A 383 4.55 -13.83 33.53
N THR A 384 5.01 -12.60 33.67
CA THR A 384 6.33 -12.18 33.20
C THR A 384 6.99 -11.34 34.29
N SER A 385 8.29 -11.52 34.48
CA SER A 385 9.13 -10.74 35.37
C SER A 385 10.53 -10.57 34.80
N TYR A 386 11.26 -9.59 35.30
CA TYR A 386 12.63 -9.23 34.91
C TYR A 386 13.65 -9.71 35.96
N ALA A 387 14.75 -10.33 35.51
CA ALA A 387 15.87 -10.78 36.36
C ALA A 387 17.26 -10.47 35.72
N GLU A 388 18.17 -9.89 36.54
CA GLU A 388 19.63 -9.66 36.34
C GLU A 388 20.14 -8.66 35.25
N GLY A 389 20.08 -7.34 35.57
CA GLY A 389 21.17 -6.33 35.48
C GLY A 389 21.50 -5.63 34.14
N SER A 390 21.68 -4.30 34.00
CA SER A 390 21.64 -3.12 34.89
C SER A 390 21.75 -1.81 34.07
N VAL A 391 21.04 -0.72 34.43
CA VAL A 391 21.48 0.70 34.27
C VAL A 391 20.95 1.55 35.44
N VAL A 392 21.70 2.58 35.82
CA VAL A 392 21.77 3.29 37.10
C VAL A 392 21.19 4.73 37.06
N HIS A 393 20.45 5.08 38.13
CA HIS A 393 20.03 6.38 38.72
C HIS A 393 19.08 7.37 38.01
N GLU A 394 17.94 7.67 38.66
CA GLU A 394 17.77 8.84 39.55
C GLU A 394 16.68 8.55 40.62
N PHE A 395 16.86 9.06 41.84
CA PHE A 395 16.14 8.63 43.05
C PHE A 395 14.71 9.22 43.16
N LEU A 396 13.69 8.37 43.29
CA LEU A 396 12.44 8.70 44.00
C LEU A 396 12.55 8.30 45.48
N SER A 397 13.57 8.80 46.16
CA SER A 397 13.68 8.70 47.62
C SER A 397 12.70 9.67 48.26
N GLY A 398 11.49 9.22 48.60
CA GLY A 398 10.56 10.05 49.36
C GLY A 398 9.24 9.43 49.84
N ARG A 399 8.72 8.35 49.24
CA ARG A 399 7.42 7.78 49.66
C ARG A 399 7.52 6.29 49.98
N ARG A 400 7.77 5.95 51.25
CA ARG A 400 7.69 4.55 51.73
C ARG A 400 6.35 3.89 51.39
N GLU A 401 5.26 4.67 51.43
CA GLU A 401 3.91 4.18 51.08
C GLU A 401 3.78 3.77 49.61
N PHE A 402 4.37 4.53 48.68
CA PHE A 402 4.34 4.21 47.25
C PHE A 402 5.15 2.96 46.91
N VAL A 403 6.31 2.79 47.56
CA VAL A 403 7.16 1.59 47.38
C VAL A 403 6.45 0.34 47.89
N GLN A 404 5.80 0.42 49.06
CA GLN A 404 5.01 -0.68 49.60
C GLN A 404 3.84 -1.08 48.68
N GLN A 405 3.19 -0.10 48.05
CA GLN A 405 2.12 -0.36 47.08
C GLN A 405 2.62 -1.10 45.84
N ILE A 406 3.81 -0.75 45.32
CA ILE A 406 4.45 -1.45 44.19
C ILE A 406 4.78 -2.90 44.54
N GLU A 407 5.37 -3.15 45.71
CA GLU A 407 5.68 -4.51 46.18
C GLU A 407 4.41 -5.35 46.35
N ASN A 408 3.32 -4.74 46.84
CA ASN A 408 2.02 -5.39 46.94
C ASN A 408 1.46 -5.73 45.56
N ILE A 409 1.57 -4.84 44.56
CA ILE A 409 1.13 -5.09 43.17
C ILE A 409 1.91 -6.26 42.55
N ALA A 410 3.23 -6.34 42.77
CA ALA A 410 4.04 -7.44 42.27
C ALA A 410 3.67 -8.78 42.94
N SER A 411 3.43 -8.78 44.26
CA SER A 411 2.97 -9.98 44.99
C SER A 411 1.55 -10.40 44.59
N ASP A 412 0.66 -9.44 44.35
CA ASP A 412 -0.69 -9.68 43.85
C ASP A 412 -0.66 -10.30 42.44
N ALA A 413 0.30 -9.93 41.58
CA ALA A 413 0.48 -10.55 40.28
C ALA A 413 0.81 -12.06 40.39
N GLU A 414 1.74 -12.44 41.27
CA GLU A 414 2.03 -13.86 41.53
C GLU A 414 0.81 -14.60 42.10
N THR A 415 0.07 -13.96 43.01
CA THR A 415 -1.17 -14.51 43.59
C THR A 415 -2.26 -14.72 42.53
N ALA A 416 -2.44 -13.75 41.62
CA ALA A 416 -3.38 -13.85 40.51
C ALA A 416 -3.01 -14.99 39.57
N TYR A 417 -1.73 -15.14 39.23
CA TYR A 417 -1.25 -16.22 38.39
C TYR A 417 -1.54 -17.60 39.00
N ASN A 418 -1.22 -17.78 40.28
CA ASN A 418 -1.49 -19.03 41.01
C ASN A 418 -2.99 -19.34 41.07
N SER A 419 -3.85 -18.35 41.28
CA SER A 419 -5.31 -18.51 41.29
C SER A 419 -5.85 -18.97 39.92
N LEU A 420 -5.31 -18.40 38.84
CA LEU A 420 -5.71 -18.75 37.47
C LEU A 420 -5.23 -20.16 37.08
N LEU A 421 -4.09 -20.63 37.59
CA LEU A 421 -3.66 -22.02 37.44
C LEU A 421 -4.63 -23.01 38.11
N GLU A 422 -5.33 -22.59 39.17
CA GLU A 422 -6.39 -23.35 39.81
C GLU A 422 -7.76 -23.22 39.10
N ASN A 423 -7.82 -22.60 37.92
CA ASN A 423 -9.06 -22.26 37.19
C ASN A 423 -10.04 -21.37 37.99
N LYS A 424 -9.52 -20.52 38.89
CA LYS A 424 -10.31 -19.53 39.62
C LYS A 424 -9.93 -18.13 39.16
N PHE A 425 -10.93 -17.31 38.82
CA PHE A 425 -10.66 -15.92 38.50
C PHE A 425 -10.32 -15.14 39.79
N PRO A 426 -9.22 -14.37 39.85
CA PRO A 426 -8.75 -13.74 41.08
C PRO A 426 -9.48 -12.41 41.34
N VAL A 427 -10.77 -12.50 41.68
CA VAL A 427 -11.67 -11.35 41.90
C VAL A 427 -11.11 -10.38 42.95
N ASP A 428 -10.68 -10.89 44.10
CA ASP A 428 -10.15 -10.07 45.19
C ASP A 428 -8.87 -9.34 44.80
N VAL A 429 -8.02 -9.99 43.99
CA VAL A 429 -6.78 -9.38 43.51
C VAL A 429 -7.08 -8.27 42.52
N CYS A 430 -8.02 -8.46 41.59
CA CYS A 430 -8.42 -7.42 40.63
C CYS A 430 -9.01 -6.20 41.34
N ARG A 431 -9.85 -6.43 42.37
CA ARG A 431 -10.39 -5.36 43.21
C ARG A 431 -9.28 -4.60 43.93
N ARG A 432 -8.36 -5.30 44.61
CA ARG A 432 -7.19 -4.66 45.25
C ARG A 432 -6.31 -3.91 44.26
N TYR A 433 -6.05 -4.49 43.09
CA TYR A 433 -5.26 -3.89 42.03
C TYR A 433 -5.86 -2.55 41.57
N SER A 434 -7.19 -2.48 41.38
CA SER A 434 -7.87 -1.23 41.02
C SER A 434 -7.71 -0.13 42.08
N VAL A 435 -7.80 -0.49 43.36
CA VAL A 435 -7.65 0.44 44.50
C VAL A 435 -6.20 0.91 44.62
N LEU A 436 -5.23 0.00 44.53
CA LEU A 436 -3.80 0.32 44.60
C LEU A 436 -3.41 1.27 43.46
N LYS A 437 -3.85 0.99 42.23
CA LYS A 437 -3.59 1.84 41.06
C LYS A 437 -4.17 3.25 41.20
N SER A 438 -5.38 3.36 41.77
CA SER A 438 -6.03 4.64 42.06
C SER A 438 -5.28 5.47 43.10
N SER A 439 -4.62 4.81 44.05
CA SER A 439 -3.81 5.48 45.09
C SER A 439 -2.47 6.00 44.57
N MET A 440 -1.97 5.44 43.47
CA MET A 440 -0.65 5.75 42.91
C MET A 440 -0.65 6.95 41.97
N ALA A 441 -1.73 7.17 41.22
CA ALA A 441 -1.86 8.32 40.32
C ALA A 441 -3.26 8.93 40.37
N LEU A 442 -3.28 10.26 40.55
CA LEU A 442 -4.52 11.04 40.50
C LEU A 442 -5.17 10.82 39.12
N ASN A 443 -6.44 10.44 39.11
CA ASN A 443 -7.24 10.10 37.92
C ASN A 443 -6.94 8.74 37.26
N ALA A 444 -6.10 7.85 37.81
CA ALA A 444 -5.95 6.51 37.22
C ALA A 444 -7.27 5.72 37.17
N PHE A 445 -8.18 6.01 38.11
CA PHE A 445 -9.55 5.52 38.09
C PHE A 445 -10.52 6.70 38.31
N PRO A 446 -11.16 7.21 37.24
CA PRO A 446 -12.08 8.33 37.35
C PRO A 446 -13.29 8.00 38.23
N ARG A 447 -13.76 8.98 39.01
CA ARG A 447 -14.89 8.77 39.95
C ARG A 447 -16.18 8.36 39.25
N GLU A 448 -16.44 8.83 38.02
CA GLU A 448 -17.64 8.42 37.29
C GLU A 448 -17.61 6.92 36.96
N VAL A 449 -16.45 6.38 36.58
CA VAL A 449 -16.28 4.95 36.27
C VAL A 449 -16.34 4.12 37.55
N GLN A 450 -15.74 4.62 38.63
CA GLN A 450 -15.81 3.95 39.94
C GLN A 450 -17.27 3.82 40.42
N SER A 451 -18.05 4.90 40.34
CA SER A 451 -19.48 4.89 40.72
C SER A 451 -20.31 3.94 39.86
N LEU A 452 -19.99 3.82 38.57
CA LEU A 452 -20.60 2.82 37.70
C LEU A 452 -20.30 1.40 38.18
N PHE A 453 -19.03 1.09 38.48
CA PHE A 453 -18.64 -0.26 38.93
C PHE A 453 -19.27 -0.61 40.29
N GLU A 454 -19.31 0.32 41.24
CA GLU A 454 -20.03 0.14 42.51
C GLU A 454 -21.52 -0.17 42.27
N THR A 455 -22.17 0.55 41.35
CA THR A 455 -23.57 0.30 40.98
C THR A 455 -23.77 -1.08 40.34
N LEU A 456 -22.82 -1.52 39.49
CA LEU A 456 -22.87 -2.83 38.83
C LEU A 456 -22.61 -3.98 39.80
N GLU A 457 -21.70 -3.79 40.78
CA GLU A 457 -21.43 -4.73 41.86
C GLU A 457 -22.65 -4.83 42.80
N ASP A 458 -23.23 -3.71 43.22
CA ASP A 458 -24.42 -3.65 44.09
C ASP A 458 -25.65 -4.33 43.45
N LYS A 459 -25.81 -4.21 42.13
CA LYS A 459 -26.85 -4.90 41.37
C LYS A 459 -26.54 -6.38 41.09
N GLY A 460 -25.37 -6.86 41.51
CA GLY A 460 -24.90 -8.23 41.29
C GLY A 460 -24.80 -8.58 39.81
N ILE A 461 -24.35 -7.63 38.98
CA ILE A 461 -24.14 -7.83 37.53
C ILE A 461 -22.70 -8.28 37.29
N ILE A 462 -21.75 -7.64 37.95
CA ILE A 462 -20.31 -7.94 37.88
C ILE A 462 -19.79 -8.40 39.24
N GLU A 463 -18.76 -9.24 39.24
CA GLU A 463 -18.03 -9.60 40.47
C GLU A 463 -16.89 -8.62 40.77
N THR A 464 -16.29 -8.03 39.72
CA THR A 464 -15.25 -7.01 39.81
C THR A 464 -15.05 -6.31 38.46
N GLY A 465 -14.39 -5.14 38.46
CA GLY A 465 -13.92 -4.46 37.26
C GLY A 465 -12.67 -3.64 37.52
N TRP A 466 -11.88 -3.40 36.48
CA TRP A 466 -10.66 -2.60 36.56
C TRP A 466 -10.35 -1.85 35.25
N MET A 467 -9.59 -0.75 35.35
CA MET A 467 -9.15 0.04 34.20
C MET A 467 -7.93 -0.60 33.52
N CYS A 468 -7.94 -0.66 32.18
CA CYS A 468 -6.80 -1.14 31.39
C CYS A 468 -5.65 -0.12 31.35
N GLY A 469 -4.42 -0.60 31.14
CA GLY A 469 -3.25 0.26 30.85
C GLY A 469 -2.83 1.16 32.01
N ALA A 470 -2.48 2.41 31.74
CA ALA A 470 -2.09 3.35 32.79
C ALA A 470 -3.29 3.83 33.66
N GLY A 471 -4.51 3.77 33.14
CA GLY A 471 -5.72 4.35 33.74
C GLY A 471 -6.06 5.75 33.21
N GLY A 472 -7.15 6.33 33.72
CA GLY A 472 -7.59 7.71 33.38
C GLY A 472 -8.39 7.89 32.10
N GLY A 473 -8.69 6.81 31.38
CA GLY A 473 -9.53 6.78 30.19
C GLY A 473 -9.37 5.47 29.42
N GLY A 474 -10.04 5.33 28.28
CA GLY A 474 -9.94 4.16 27.41
C GLY A 474 -10.83 2.99 27.85
N PHE A 475 -10.32 1.76 27.71
CA PHE A 475 -11.08 0.55 28.02
C PHE A 475 -11.02 0.19 29.50
N ALA A 476 -12.13 -0.37 29.98
CA ALA A 476 -12.22 -1.02 31.28
C ALA A 476 -12.70 -2.46 31.11
N CYS A 477 -12.18 -3.37 31.92
CA CYS A 477 -12.60 -4.76 31.93
C CYS A 477 -13.54 -5.01 33.10
N VAL A 478 -14.56 -5.84 32.87
CA VAL A 478 -15.49 -6.31 33.89
C VAL A 478 -15.55 -7.83 33.87
N TRP A 479 -15.61 -8.43 35.05
CA TRP A 479 -15.87 -9.87 35.20
C TRP A 479 -17.35 -10.06 35.55
N LEU A 480 -18.11 -10.65 34.62
CA LEU A 480 -19.55 -10.85 34.78
C LEU A 480 -19.83 -11.98 35.79
N THR A 481 -20.92 -11.84 36.54
CA THR A 481 -21.51 -12.94 37.31
C THR A 481 -22.10 -14.01 36.38
N ASP A 482 -22.30 -15.24 36.87
CA ASP A 482 -22.92 -16.36 36.14
C ASP A 482 -24.42 -16.15 35.78
N ARG A 483 -24.95 -14.94 36.01
CA ARG A 483 -26.34 -14.60 35.70
C ARG A 483 -26.59 -14.50 34.20
N SER A 484 -27.61 -15.20 33.73
CA SER A 484 -28.00 -15.21 32.31
C SER A 484 -28.41 -13.84 31.73
N ASP A 485 -28.86 -12.91 32.57
CA ASP A 485 -29.28 -11.56 32.21
C ASP A 485 -28.17 -10.50 32.38
N ALA A 486 -27.03 -10.84 32.99
CA ALA A 486 -25.97 -9.89 33.35
C ALA A 486 -25.47 -9.08 32.15
N LYS A 487 -25.21 -9.73 31.01
CA LYS A 487 -24.76 -9.02 29.81
C LYS A 487 -25.79 -8.00 29.28
N LYS A 488 -27.07 -8.38 29.24
CA LYS A 488 -28.15 -7.48 28.78
C LYS A 488 -28.33 -6.29 29.72
N LEU A 489 -28.23 -6.52 31.03
CA LEU A 489 -28.32 -5.47 32.03
C LEU A 489 -27.11 -4.54 32.00
N LEU A 490 -25.91 -5.08 31.76
CA LEU A 490 -24.71 -4.30 31.53
C LEU A 490 -24.90 -3.37 30.32
N ASP A 491 -25.36 -3.90 29.18
CA ASP A 491 -25.64 -3.10 27.98
C ASP A 491 -26.63 -1.96 28.25
N SER A 492 -27.72 -2.23 28.99
CA SER A 492 -28.71 -1.20 29.33
C SER A 492 -28.12 -0.10 30.22
N LEU A 493 -27.40 -0.47 31.28
CA LEU A 493 -26.90 0.48 32.27
C LEU A 493 -25.73 1.31 31.77
N VAL A 494 -24.86 0.73 30.94
CA VAL A 494 -23.76 1.47 30.30
C VAL A 494 -24.32 2.49 29.31
N ASN A 495 -25.32 2.11 28.49
CA ASN A 495 -25.98 3.04 27.59
C ASN A 495 -26.71 4.18 28.32
N GLU A 496 -27.34 3.89 29.46
CA GLU A 496 -27.96 4.92 30.32
C GLU A 496 -26.92 5.85 30.95
N TRP A 497 -25.77 5.31 31.36
CA TRP A 497 -24.70 6.08 31.99
C TRP A 497 -23.94 6.96 30.99
N ASN A 498 -23.59 6.41 29.83
CA ASN A 498 -22.95 7.15 28.75
C ASN A 498 -23.32 6.53 27.39
N PRO A 499 -24.16 7.20 26.57
CA PRO A 499 -24.56 6.70 25.25
C PRO A 499 -23.41 6.56 24.24
N GLU A 500 -22.27 7.22 24.47
CA GLU A 500 -21.06 7.10 23.64
C GLU A 500 -20.17 5.93 24.08
N ALA A 501 -20.44 5.30 25.23
CA ALA A 501 -19.69 4.14 25.70
C ALA A 501 -20.17 2.86 25.02
N GLY A 502 -19.29 2.21 24.26
CA GLY A 502 -19.54 0.91 23.63
C GLY A 502 -19.10 -0.27 24.50
N ILE A 503 -19.76 -1.41 24.33
CA ILE A 503 -19.35 -2.69 24.93
C ILE A 503 -18.82 -3.61 23.84
N CYS A 504 -17.62 -4.14 24.06
CA CYS A 504 -16.97 -5.10 23.18
C CYS A 504 -16.73 -6.42 23.92
N SER A 505 -16.65 -7.51 23.17
CA SER A 505 -16.25 -8.82 23.69
C SER A 505 -14.74 -9.01 23.60
N ALA A 506 -14.13 -9.54 24.66
CA ALA A 506 -12.72 -9.92 24.67
C ALA A 506 -12.60 -11.45 24.57
N THR A 507 -11.98 -11.94 23.50
CA THR A 507 -11.74 -13.38 23.30
C THR A 507 -10.24 -13.68 23.39
N ILE A 508 -9.87 -14.70 24.18
CA ILE A 508 -8.47 -15.02 24.45
C ILE A 508 -7.81 -15.55 23.16
N GLU A 509 -6.69 -14.93 22.76
CA GLU A 509 -5.91 -15.36 21.60
C GLU A 509 -4.80 -16.33 22.02
N ARG A 510 -4.79 -17.51 21.41
CA ARG A 510 -3.79 -18.58 21.65
C ARG A 510 -2.73 -18.66 20.56
N ASN A 511 -2.91 -17.95 19.45
CA ASN A 511 -1.90 -17.77 18.42
C ASN A 511 -1.76 -16.27 18.07
N PRO A 512 -0.91 -15.54 18.81
CA PRO A 512 -0.86 -14.09 18.75
C PRO A 512 -0.28 -13.54 17.44
N ILE A 513 0.64 -14.26 16.81
CA ILE A 513 1.33 -13.76 15.62
C ILE A 513 0.71 -14.44 14.41
N HIS A 514 -0.09 -13.69 13.66
CA HIS A 514 -0.64 -14.15 12.40
C HIS A 514 -0.10 -13.30 11.25
N ILE A 515 0.92 -13.83 10.57
CA ILE A 515 1.52 -13.24 9.38
C ILE A 515 1.01 -14.03 8.18
N MET A 516 0.20 -13.41 7.33
CA MET A 516 -0.28 -14.03 6.11
C MET A 516 0.85 -14.10 5.08
N SER A 517 0.88 -15.21 4.33
CA SER A 517 1.94 -15.56 3.39
C SER A 517 2.22 -14.46 2.36
N VAL A 518 3.49 -14.37 1.98
CA VAL A 518 4.03 -13.49 0.94
C VAL A 518 3.19 -13.60 -0.34
N ILE A 519 2.62 -12.48 -0.80
CA ILE A 519 1.89 -12.41 -2.07
C ILE A 519 2.77 -11.65 -3.06
N GLU A 520 3.25 -12.36 -4.08
CA GLU A 520 4.05 -11.79 -5.15
C GLU A 520 3.15 -11.40 -6.32
N PHE A 521 3.24 -10.15 -6.75
CA PHE A 521 2.49 -9.62 -7.87
C PHE A 521 3.46 -9.15 -8.95
N SER A 522 3.32 -9.68 -10.16
CA SER A 522 3.95 -9.10 -11.36
C SER A 522 2.92 -8.26 -12.09
N GLN A 523 3.14 -6.95 -12.18
CA GLN A 523 2.25 -6.07 -12.94
C GLN A 523 2.97 -5.63 -14.21
N SER A 524 2.45 -6.06 -15.37
CA SER A 524 2.82 -5.41 -16.64
C SER A 524 2.14 -4.03 -16.67
N TYR A 525 2.91 -2.97 -16.93
CA TYR A 525 2.36 -1.65 -17.29
C TYR A 525 1.77 -1.71 -18.71
N SER A 526 0.75 -2.55 -18.90
CA SER A 526 -0.15 -2.47 -20.03
C SER A 526 -1.52 -2.92 -19.54
N GLY A 527 -2.50 -2.01 -19.61
CA GLY A 527 -3.83 -2.20 -19.06
C GLY A 527 -4.52 -3.41 -19.69
N LYS A 528 -4.67 -4.47 -18.89
CA LYS A 528 -5.78 -5.44 -18.82
C LYS A 528 -5.41 -6.55 -17.81
N PRO A 529 -6.29 -6.96 -16.88
CA PRO A 529 -5.99 -8.06 -15.98
C PRO A 529 -6.10 -9.37 -16.76
N LYS A 530 -4.96 -10.01 -17.04
CA LYS A 530 -4.90 -11.39 -17.52
C LYS A 530 -4.13 -12.22 -16.49
N GLY A 531 -4.85 -13.12 -15.81
CA GLY A 531 -4.29 -14.21 -15.02
C GLY A 531 -3.71 -13.79 -13.67
N LYS A 532 -4.44 -14.09 -12.59
CA LYS A 532 -3.90 -14.08 -11.23
C LYS A 532 -3.08 -15.38 -11.07
N TYR A 533 -1.76 -15.29 -11.05
CA TYR A 533 -0.90 -16.43 -10.75
C TYR A 533 -0.46 -16.32 -9.28
N ILE A 534 -0.85 -17.30 -8.46
CA ILE A 534 -0.47 -17.38 -7.05
C ILE A 534 0.66 -18.40 -6.95
N PHE A 535 1.87 -17.96 -6.60
CA PHE A 535 2.95 -18.85 -6.20
C PHE A 535 2.99 -18.88 -4.67
N MET A 536 2.58 -19.99 -4.07
CA MET A 536 2.80 -20.25 -2.64
C MET A 536 4.14 -20.98 -2.49
N ARG A 537 5.05 -20.43 -1.69
CA ARG A 537 6.27 -21.11 -1.25
C ARG A 537 6.11 -21.40 0.24
N ASP A 538 5.69 -22.62 0.56
CA ASP A 538 5.81 -23.15 1.92
C ASP A 538 6.89 -24.25 1.91
N ARG A 539 7.64 -24.36 3.00
CA ARG A 539 8.84 -25.22 3.09
C ARG A 539 8.47 -26.66 2.67
N ASN A 540 9.00 -27.09 1.52
CA ASN A 540 9.03 -28.45 0.95
C ASN A 540 7.86 -29.02 0.11
N GLU A 541 6.83 -28.26 -0.30
CA GLU A 541 5.92 -28.74 -1.37
C GLU A 541 5.49 -27.66 -2.37
N THR A 542 5.91 -27.81 -3.62
CA THR A 542 5.37 -27.04 -4.76
C THR A 542 4.03 -27.64 -5.17
N LYS A 543 2.91 -27.14 -4.64
CA LYS A 543 1.57 -27.58 -5.07
C LYS A 543 0.99 -26.62 -6.11
N ARG A 544 0.84 -27.13 -7.33
CA ARG A 544 0.02 -26.52 -8.39
C ARG A 544 -1.44 -26.87 -8.07
N ILE A 545 -2.20 -25.89 -7.58
CA ILE A 545 -3.63 -26.06 -7.31
C ILE A 545 -4.39 -25.47 -8.49
N ASP A 546 -4.86 -26.33 -9.38
CA ASP A 546 -6.03 -26.01 -10.20
C ASP A 546 -7.24 -26.02 -9.26
N GLU A 547 -8.02 -24.93 -9.24
CA GLU A 547 -9.18 -24.79 -8.38
C GLU A 547 -10.22 -25.88 -8.68
N GLU A 548 -10.36 -26.86 -7.78
CA GLU A 548 -11.66 -27.48 -7.54
C GLU A 548 -12.43 -26.70 -6.48
N LYS A 549 -13.59 -26.21 -6.92
CA LYS A 549 -14.54 -25.33 -6.24
C LYS A 549 -15.04 -25.93 -4.92
N THR A 550 -14.92 -25.17 -3.83
CA THR A 550 -16.04 -24.89 -2.89
C THR A 550 -15.77 -23.64 -2.04
N THR A 551 -15.61 -22.46 -2.64
CA THR A 551 -16.08 -21.24 -2.00
C THR A 551 -17.45 -20.94 -2.60
N SER A 552 -18.48 -21.13 -1.77
CA SER A 552 -19.87 -20.92 -2.17
C SER A 552 -19.99 -19.59 -2.89
N LEU A 553 -20.46 -19.59 -4.14
CA LEU A 553 -20.73 -18.39 -4.93
C LEU A 553 -21.55 -17.38 -4.11
N LYS A 554 -22.40 -17.89 -3.22
CA LYS A 554 -23.18 -17.11 -2.25
C LYS A 554 -22.29 -16.30 -1.31
N ALA A 555 -21.21 -16.86 -0.76
CA ALA A 555 -20.32 -16.15 0.15
C ALA A 555 -19.53 -15.05 -0.55
N LEU A 556 -19.08 -15.31 -1.80
CA LEU A 556 -18.44 -14.29 -2.63
C LEU A 556 -19.43 -13.16 -2.94
N MET A 557 -20.64 -13.50 -3.41
CA MET A 557 -21.67 -12.51 -3.74
C MET A 557 -22.11 -11.71 -2.51
N THR A 558 -22.24 -12.33 -1.34
CA THR A 558 -22.55 -11.64 -0.08
C THR A 558 -21.43 -10.69 0.34
N SER A 559 -20.17 -11.09 0.22
CA SER A 559 -19.04 -10.24 0.60
C SER A 559 -18.80 -9.05 -0.34
N VAL A 560 -19.22 -9.16 -1.59
CA VAL A 560 -19.03 -8.13 -2.63
C VAL A 560 -20.21 -7.17 -2.73
N PHE A 561 -21.44 -7.67 -2.59
CA PHE A 561 -22.66 -6.91 -2.86
C PHE A 561 -23.50 -6.56 -1.63
N LEU A 562 -23.23 -7.15 -0.46
CA LEU A 562 -24.02 -6.89 0.75
C LEU A 562 -23.20 -6.20 1.84
N PRO A 563 -23.84 -5.36 2.69
CA PRO A 563 -23.16 -4.67 3.78
C PRO A 563 -22.53 -5.66 4.75
N GLN A 564 -21.43 -5.25 5.39
CA GLN A 564 -20.81 -6.07 6.44
C GLN A 564 -21.82 -6.35 7.56
N GLY A 565 -21.95 -7.62 7.94
CA GLY A 565 -22.90 -8.06 8.97
C GLY A 565 -24.33 -8.34 8.49
N TYR A 566 -24.62 -8.27 7.18
CA TYR A 566 -25.91 -8.70 6.61
C TYR A 566 -26.25 -10.15 7.02
N PRO A 567 -27.51 -10.47 7.39
CA PRO A 567 -28.70 -9.60 7.36
C PRO A 567 -28.91 -8.74 8.62
N PHE A 568 -28.12 -8.92 9.67
CA PHE A 568 -28.41 -8.36 11.00
C PHE A 568 -28.08 -6.87 11.16
N THR A 569 -27.41 -6.26 10.18
CA THR A 569 -27.02 -4.85 10.17
C THR A 569 -27.91 -3.95 9.33
N VAL A 570 -28.96 -4.50 8.72
CA VAL A 570 -29.90 -3.77 7.86
C VAL A 570 -31.34 -4.05 8.26
N THR A 571 -32.27 -3.17 7.89
CA THR A 571 -33.71 -3.36 8.08
C THR A 571 -34.25 -4.47 7.16
N ASP A 572 -35.33 -5.14 7.56
CA ASP A 572 -35.87 -6.32 6.86
C ASP A 572 -36.31 -6.03 5.40
N ASP A 573 -36.57 -4.77 5.05
CA ASP A 573 -36.92 -4.30 3.71
C ASP A 573 -35.71 -4.10 2.78
N TYR A 574 -34.48 -4.08 3.30
CA TYR A 574 -33.26 -3.78 2.55
C TYR A 574 -33.06 -4.67 1.32
N MET A 575 -33.21 -5.98 1.45
CA MET A 575 -33.02 -6.91 0.33
C MET A 575 -34.10 -6.74 -0.74
N SER A 576 -35.34 -6.46 -0.31
CA SER A 576 -36.44 -6.21 -1.23
C SER A 576 -36.21 -4.92 -2.01
N TYR A 577 -35.82 -3.83 -1.33
CA TYR A 577 -35.45 -2.58 -1.96
C TYR A 577 -34.25 -2.74 -2.91
N GLN A 578 -33.15 -3.33 -2.44
CA GLN A 578 -31.91 -3.44 -3.22
C GLN A 578 -32.08 -4.32 -4.47
N LEU A 579 -32.94 -5.34 -4.41
CA LEU A 579 -33.28 -6.14 -5.58
C LEU A 579 -33.98 -5.29 -6.66
N TRP A 580 -35.00 -4.52 -6.26
CA TRP A 580 -35.74 -3.65 -7.19
C TRP A 580 -34.89 -2.48 -7.68
N ASP A 581 -34.07 -1.88 -6.82
CA ASP A 581 -33.12 -0.82 -7.16
C ASP A 581 -32.05 -1.31 -8.13
N THR A 582 -31.49 -2.51 -7.92
CA THR A 582 -30.54 -3.12 -8.85
C THR A 582 -31.18 -3.40 -10.21
N LEU A 583 -32.42 -3.92 -10.22
CA LEU A 583 -33.17 -4.15 -11.45
C LEU A 583 -33.50 -2.84 -12.18
N GLN A 584 -33.89 -1.80 -11.42
CA GLN A 584 -34.14 -0.47 -11.93
C GLN A 584 -32.87 0.16 -12.51
N ALA A 585 -31.74 0.10 -11.80
CA ALA A 585 -30.46 0.65 -12.24
C ALA A 585 -29.92 -0.08 -13.48
N PHE A 586 -30.09 -1.40 -13.54
CA PHE A 586 -29.78 -2.21 -14.72
C PHE A 586 -30.67 -1.83 -15.92
N ALA A 587 -31.98 -1.79 -15.73
CA ALA A 587 -32.92 -1.40 -16.78
C ALA A 587 -32.68 0.04 -17.24
N SER A 588 -32.38 0.96 -16.32
CA SER A 588 -32.03 2.35 -16.61
C SER A 588 -30.72 2.44 -17.40
N SER A 589 -29.70 1.65 -17.04
CA SER A 589 -28.42 1.61 -17.75
C SER A 589 -28.56 1.02 -19.16
N ILE A 590 -29.38 -0.02 -19.33
CA ILE A 590 -29.71 -0.58 -20.64
C ILE A 590 -30.51 0.42 -21.48
N ASN A 591 -31.56 1.01 -20.92
CA ASN A 591 -32.35 2.02 -21.61
C ASN A 591 -31.49 3.24 -21.98
N GLY A 592 -30.55 3.64 -21.11
CA GLY A 592 -29.57 4.68 -21.40
C GLY A 592 -28.61 4.29 -22.52
N SER A 593 -28.17 3.04 -22.56
CA SER A 593 -27.31 2.52 -23.65
C SER A 593 -28.05 2.45 -24.98
N LEU A 594 -29.30 1.98 -24.98
CA LEU A 594 -30.18 1.95 -26.16
C LEU A 594 -30.55 3.37 -26.63
N ALA A 595 -30.82 4.29 -25.70
CA ALA A 595 -31.04 5.70 -26.01
C ALA A 595 -29.78 6.36 -26.58
N THR A 596 -28.59 5.97 -26.09
CA THR A 596 -27.32 6.45 -26.62
C THR A 596 -27.17 6.04 -28.09
N GLU A 597 -27.48 4.79 -28.43
CA GLU A 597 -27.46 4.32 -29.83
C GLU A 597 -28.36 5.14 -30.75
N ALA A 598 -29.58 5.45 -30.32
CA ALA A 598 -30.52 6.26 -31.09
C ALA A 598 -30.09 7.75 -31.23
N VAL A 599 -29.42 8.30 -30.22
CA VAL A 599 -29.00 9.72 -30.16
C VAL A 599 -27.65 9.96 -30.85
N LEU A 600 -26.82 8.92 -31.00
CA LEU A 600 -25.47 8.99 -31.60
C LEU A 600 -25.46 9.51 -33.05
N LYS A 601 -26.53 9.27 -33.84
CA LYS A 601 -26.63 9.71 -35.24
C LYS A 601 -26.42 11.22 -35.41
N ASP A 602 -26.91 12.01 -34.44
CA ASP A 602 -26.95 13.47 -34.48
C ASP A 602 -26.46 14.08 -33.15
N CYS A 603 -25.36 13.54 -32.60
CA CYS A 603 -24.85 13.88 -31.26
C CYS A 603 -24.71 15.40 -31.02
N LYS A 604 -24.12 16.15 -31.97
CA LYS A 604 -23.97 17.62 -31.88
C LYS A 604 -25.31 18.35 -31.74
N LYS A 605 -26.30 17.97 -32.56
CA LYS A 605 -27.63 18.57 -32.58
C LYS A 605 -28.38 18.28 -31.28
N TRP A 606 -28.37 17.02 -30.83
CA TRP A 606 -29.07 16.63 -29.61
C TRP A 606 -28.43 17.19 -28.35
N ARG A 607 -27.10 17.37 -28.33
CA ARG A 607 -26.41 18.03 -27.22
C ARG A 607 -26.89 19.46 -27.05
N LEU A 608 -26.96 20.22 -28.14
CA LEU A 608 -27.43 21.60 -28.13
C LEU A 608 -28.94 21.70 -27.87
N MET A 609 -29.75 20.77 -28.39
CA MET A 609 -31.18 20.72 -28.10
C MET A 609 -31.49 20.43 -26.62
N ALA A 610 -30.68 19.59 -25.97
CA ALA A 610 -30.81 19.36 -24.53
C ALA A 610 -30.60 20.65 -23.74
N ASP A 611 -29.59 21.45 -24.06
CA ASP A 611 -29.37 22.73 -23.38
C ASP A 611 -30.49 23.75 -23.66
N ILE A 612 -30.98 23.81 -24.90
CA ILE A 612 -32.12 24.67 -25.27
C ILE A 612 -33.37 24.28 -24.46
N PHE A 613 -33.69 22.99 -24.36
CA PHE A 613 -34.84 22.54 -23.58
C PHE A 613 -34.67 22.76 -22.08
N ASN A 614 -33.43 22.69 -21.57
CA ASN A 614 -33.15 23.01 -20.17
C ASN A 614 -33.42 24.50 -19.88
N ASP A 615 -32.98 25.39 -20.76
CA ASP A 615 -33.23 26.82 -20.64
C ASP A 615 -34.73 27.14 -20.76
N VAL A 616 -35.46 26.49 -21.68
CA VAL A 616 -36.92 26.61 -21.78
C VAL A 616 -37.62 26.09 -20.52
N ALA A 617 -37.13 25.02 -19.89
CA ALA A 617 -37.68 24.55 -18.63
C ALA A 617 -37.51 25.58 -17.50
N PHE A 618 -36.36 26.27 -17.43
CA PHE A 618 -36.16 27.38 -16.49
C PHE A 618 -37.06 28.57 -16.80
N LEU A 619 -37.30 28.88 -18.08
CA LEU A 619 -38.26 29.92 -18.47
C LEU A 619 -39.67 29.59 -17.97
N ILE A 620 -40.08 28.33 -18.14
CA ILE A 620 -41.38 27.84 -17.70
C ILE A 620 -41.52 27.93 -16.18
N ASP A 621 -40.48 27.60 -15.41
CA ASP A 621 -40.53 27.73 -13.95
C ASP A 621 -40.62 29.18 -13.49
N LEU A 622 -39.92 30.09 -14.18
CA LEU A 622 -40.00 31.52 -13.89
C LEU A 622 -41.40 32.08 -14.19
N LEU A 623 -42.06 31.59 -15.26
CA LEU A 623 -43.46 31.90 -15.57
C LEU A 623 -44.42 31.23 -14.57
N ALA A 624 -44.13 30.01 -14.12
CA ALA A 624 -44.92 29.30 -13.12
C ALA A 624 -44.99 30.10 -11.82
N ALA A 625 -43.87 30.69 -11.38
CA ALA A 625 -43.81 31.55 -10.20
C ALA A 625 -44.71 32.81 -10.29
N THR A 626 -45.13 33.20 -11.50
CA THR A 626 -46.04 34.34 -11.73
C THR A 626 -47.51 33.94 -11.92
N THR A 627 -47.80 32.64 -12.04
CA THR A 627 -49.13 32.13 -12.36
C THR A 627 -49.65 31.24 -11.22
N GLY A 628 -50.65 31.72 -10.48
CA GLY A 628 -51.21 30.98 -9.34
C GLY A 628 -51.93 29.69 -9.75
N ASP A 629 -53.06 29.82 -10.45
CA ASP A 629 -53.97 28.69 -10.72
C ASP A 629 -53.42 27.68 -11.75
N TRP A 630 -52.49 28.10 -12.61
CA TRP A 630 -51.91 27.27 -13.67
C TRP A 630 -50.54 26.68 -13.30
N PHE A 631 -50.05 26.92 -12.09
CA PHE A 631 -48.72 26.52 -11.63
C PHE A 631 -48.42 25.05 -11.95
N ILE A 632 -49.36 24.14 -11.67
CA ILE A 632 -49.18 22.70 -11.87
C ILE A 632 -48.92 22.36 -13.34
N PHE A 633 -49.62 22.99 -14.29
CA PHE A 633 -49.41 22.73 -15.72
C PHE A 633 -48.03 23.18 -16.19
N PHE A 634 -47.56 24.34 -15.72
CA PHE A 634 -46.21 24.81 -16.01
C PHE A 634 -45.15 23.91 -15.35
N ALA A 635 -45.30 23.55 -14.08
CA ALA A 635 -44.36 22.69 -13.36
C ALA A 635 -44.24 21.27 -13.98
N VAL A 636 -45.35 20.70 -14.43
CA VAL A 636 -45.34 19.43 -15.18
C VAL A 636 -44.66 19.60 -16.53
N GLY A 637 -44.96 20.68 -17.26
CA GLY A 637 -44.31 21.01 -18.52
C GLY A 637 -42.80 21.16 -18.41
N SER A 638 -42.30 21.85 -17.38
CA SER A 638 -40.86 22.00 -17.14
C SER A 638 -40.20 20.69 -16.74
N SER A 639 -40.87 19.87 -15.93
CA SER A 639 -40.37 18.54 -15.54
C SER A 639 -40.28 17.58 -16.74
N MET A 640 -41.26 17.58 -17.64
CA MET A 640 -41.21 16.79 -18.88
C MET A 640 -40.01 17.18 -19.74
N LEU A 641 -39.73 18.48 -19.90
CA LEU A 641 -38.56 18.96 -20.61
C LEU A 641 -37.26 18.51 -19.92
N ARG A 642 -37.15 18.65 -18.59
CA ARG A 642 -35.96 18.19 -17.85
C ARG A 642 -35.72 16.70 -17.96
N SER A 643 -36.77 15.88 -17.96
CA SER A 643 -36.63 14.43 -18.22
C SER A 643 -36.05 14.16 -19.61
N PHE A 644 -36.51 14.89 -20.64
CA PHE A 644 -35.93 14.79 -21.98
C PHE A 644 -34.45 15.21 -21.99
N VAL A 645 -34.11 16.31 -21.32
CA VAL A 645 -32.73 16.80 -21.17
C VAL A 645 -31.85 15.75 -20.48
N GLY A 646 -32.34 15.08 -19.45
CA GLY A 646 -31.59 14.02 -18.77
C GLY A 646 -31.18 12.89 -19.72
N VAL A 647 -32.09 12.46 -20.60
CA VAL A 647 -31.82 11.41 -21.59
C VAL A 647 -30.89 11.89 -22.70
N ALA A 648 -31.23 12.98 -23.38
CA ALA A 648 -30.46 13.49 -24.51
C ALA A 648 -29.09 14.04 -24.09
N GLY A 649 -29.03 14.76 -22.97
CA GLY A 649 -27.80 15.29 -22.39
C GLY A 649 -26.87 14.18 -21.88
N GLY A 650 -27.40 13.19 -21.15
CA GLY A 650 -26.63 12.05 -20.67
C GLY A 650 -26.03 11.21 -21.81
N ALA A 651 -26.85 10.86 -22.80
CA ALA A 651 -26.44 10.09 -23.99
C ALA A 651 -25.35 10.81 -24.80
N THR A 652 -25.52 12.10 -25.08
CA THR A 652 -24.55 12.87 -25.87
C THR A 652 -23.26 13.13 -25.11
N ARG A 653 -23.32 13.36 -23.79
CA ARG A 653 -22.12 13.47 -22.94
C ARG A 653 -21.28 12.19 -22.99
N ALA A 654 -21.92 11.02 -22.83
CA ALA A 654 -21.23 9.73 -22.91
C ALA A 654 -20.53 9.53 -24.26
N ALA A 655 -21.21 9.87 -25.36
CA ALA A 655 -20.67 9.81 -26.71
C ALA A 655 -19.44 10.74 -26.91
N ILE A 656 -19.51 11.97 -26.38
CA ILE A 656 -18.41 12.95 -26.47
C ILE A 656 -17.19 12.47 -25.68
N VAL A 657 -17.40 12.01 -24.44
CA VAL A 657 -16.32 11.49 -23.59
C VAL A 657 -15.66 10.26 -24.22
N GLN A 658 -16.46 9.38 -24.84
CA GLN A 658 -15.95 8.25 -25.60
C GLN A 658 -15.10 8.66 -26.80
N HIS A 659 -15.51 9.68 -27.54
CA HIS A 659 -14.74 10.23 -28.65
C HIS A 659 -13.44 10.92 -28.20
N GLN A 660 -13.46 11.62 -27.05
CA GLN A 660 -12.30 12.30 -26.49
C GLN A 660 -11.25 11.34 -25.91
N ALA A 661 -11.66 10.12 -25.54
CA ALA A 661 -10.75 9.08 -25.06
C ALA A 661 -9.96 8.43 -26.22
N ARG A 662 -8.64 8.67 -26.27
CA ARG A 662 -7.77 8.19 -27.37
C ARG A 662 -6.78 7.07 -26.98
N ARG A 663 -6.72 6.66 -25.70
CA ARG A 663 -5.78 5.62 -25.22
C ARG A 663 -6.36 4.73 -24.11
N TYR A 664 -7.57 4.21 -24.29
CA TYR A 664 -8.30 3.46 -23.25
C TYR A 664 -8.46 4.25 -21.93
N ASN A 665 -8.42 5.58 -22.02
CA ASN A 665 -8.46 6.49 -20.90
C ASN A 665 -9.86 7.07 -20.65
N LEU A 666 -10.91 6.32 -20.99
CA LEU A 666 -12.30 6.76 -20.87
C LEU A 666 -12.64 7.20 -19.44
N ALA A 667 -12.21 6.40 -18.45
CA ALA A 667 -12.44 6.69 -17.03
C ALA A 667 -11.69 7.95 -16.57
N ASP A 668 -10.46 8.20 -17.05
CA ASP A 668 -9.71 9.41 -16.72
C ASP A 668 -10.36 10.67 -17.33
N VAL A 669 -10.83 10.58 -18.58
CA VAL A 669 -11.57 11.69 -19.22
C VAL A 669 -12.88 11.96 -18.47
N ALA A 670 -13.65 10.92 -18.14
CA ALA A 670 -14.89 11.05 -17.39
C ALA A 670 -14.67 11.64 -15.98
N ALA A 671 -13.64 11.19 -15.27
CA ALA A 671 -13.29 11.69 -13.94
C ALA A 671 -12.90 13.17 -13.98
N LYS A 672 -12.08 13.59 -14.95
CA LYS A 672 -11.68 14.99 -15.13
C LYS A 672 -12.83 15.89 -15.53
N ASP A 673 -13.72 15.42 -16.40
CA ASP A 673 -14.96 16.13 -16.76
C ASP A 673 -15.84 16.35 -15.51
N GLY A 674 -16.00 15.32 -14.66
CA GLY A 674 -16.70 15.43 -13.38
C GLY A 674 -16.03 16.37 -12.36
N SER A 675 -14.69 16.38 -12.28
CA SER A 675 -13.96 17.34 -11.43
C SER A 675 -14.11 18.78 -11.91
N GLN A 676 -14.10 19.01 -13.24
CA GLN A 676 -14.33 20.35 -13.81
C GLN A 676 -15.74 20.85 -13.51
N GLU A 677 -16.75 19.99 -13.68
CA GLU A 677 -18.14 20.31 -13.32
C GLU A 677 -18.28 20.67 -11.84
N THR A 678 -17.64 19.91 -10.95
CA THR A 678 -17.66 20.17 -9.50
C THR A 678 -17.04 21.53 -9.16
N LEU A 679 -15.89 21.87 -9.75
CA LEU A 679 -15.22 23.15 -9.54
C LEU A 679 -16.09 24.32 -10.05
N VAL A 680 -16.67 24.19 -11.24
CA VAL A 680 -17.55 25.22 -11.81
C VAL A 680 -18.80 25.41 -10.95
N ASN A 681 -19.43 24.33 -10.49
CA ASN A 681 -20.58 24.40 -9.59
C ASN A 681 -20.26 25.11 -8.27
N LEU A 682 -19.07 24.88 -7.70
CA LEU A 682 -18.61 25.61 -6.52
C LEU A 682 -18.47 27.12 -6.81
N THR A 683 -17.87 27.49 -7.93
CA THR A 683 -17.74 28.92 -8.31
C THR A 683 -19.09 29.57 -8.58
N ALA A 684 -20.02 28.83 -9.21
CA ALA A 684 -21.38 29.28 -9.47
C ALA A 684 -22.17 29.45 -8.17
N LEU A 685 -21.99 28.56 -7.19
CA LEU A 685 -22.59 28.69 -5.86
C LEU A 685 -22.13 29.98 -5.18
N ILE A 686 -20.82 30.27 -5.16
CA ILE A 686 -20.28 31.52 -4.59
C ILE A 686 -20.86 32.75 -5.31
N ALA A 687 -20.90 32.74 -6.64
CA ALA A 687 -21.48 33.84 -7.42
C ALA A 687 -22.98 34.01 -7.12
N SER A 688 -23.73 32.91 -7.00
CA SER A 688 -25.16 32.93 -6.71
C SER A 688 -25.49 33.51 -5.33
N LEU A 689 -24.63 33.26 -4.32
CA LEU A 689 -24.77 33.84 -2.98
C LEU A 689 -24.65 35.37 -2.96
N VAL A 690 -23.98 35.96 -3.96
CA VAL A 690 -23.87 37.41 -4.13
C VAL A 690 -25.00 37.96 -5.01
N ILE A 691 -25.31 37.26 -6.11
CA ILE A 691 -26.28 37.72 -7.12
C ILE A 691 -27.73 37.62 -6.61
N ILE A 692 -28.09 36.53 -5.91
CA ILE A 692 -29.48 36.30 -5.46
C ILE A 692 -29.94 37.38 -4.46
N PRO A 693 -29.17 37.74 -3.41
CA PRO A 693 -29.57 38.82 -2.50
C PRO A 693 -29.67 40.18 -3.20
N ALA A 694 -28.78 40.47 -4.17
CA ALA A 694 -28.81 41.71 -4.93
C ALA A 694 -30.00 41.81 -5.90
N ALA A 695 -30.51 40.67 -6.39
CA ALA A 695 -31.68 40.59 -7.25
C ALA A 695 -33.00 40.43 -6.48
N HIS A 696 -32.95 40.21 -5.16
CA HIS A 696 -34.13 39.94 -4.33
C HIS A 696 -35.13 41.11 -4.39
N GLY A 697 -36.40 40.80 -4.68
CA GLY A 697 -37.48 41.79 -4.75
C GLY A 697 -37.52 42.64 -6.02
N ASN A 698 -36.59 42.49 -6.97
CA ASN A 698 -36.58 43.24 -8.23
C ASN A 698 -36.75 42.31 -9.45
N SER A 699 -37.99 42.16 -9.93
CA SER A 699 -38.30 41.31 -11.08
C SER A 699 -37.55 41.73 -12.35
N ALA A 700 -37.29 43.02 -12.57
CA ALA A 700 -36.58 43.47 -13.76
C ALA A 700 -35.12 42.98 -13.79
N ILE A 701 -34.46 42.95 -12.62
CA ILE A 701 -33.10 42.40 -12.48
C ILE A 701 -33.12 40.89 -12.71
N VAL A 702 -34.09 40.16 -12.15
CA VAL A 702 -34.23 38.70 -12.35
C VAL A 702 -34.40 38.36 -13.83
N TRP A 703 -35.30 39.03 -14.55
CA TRP A 703 -35.52 38.81 -15.99
C TRP A 703 -34.31 39.22 -16.83
N SER A 704 -33.63 40.31 -16.49
CA SER A 704 -32.42 40.76 -17.19
C SER A 704 -31.26 39.77 -17.03
N LEU A 705 -31.04 39.28 -15.81
CA LEU A 705 -30.03 38.27 -15.51
C LEU A 705 -30.35 36.94 -16.18
N TYR A 706 -31.61 36.49 -16.15
CA TYR A 706 -32.04 35.28 -16.83
C TYR A 706 -31.75 35.36 -18.34
N ILE A 707 -32.21 36.43 -19.02
CA ILE A 707 -31.95 36.62 -20.46
C ILE A 707 -30.45 36.65 -20.75
N PHE A 708 -29.67 37.38 -19.96
CA PHE A 708 -28.22 37.46 -20.13
C PHE A 708 -27.54 36.08 -20.00
N PHE A 709 -27.82 35.36 -18.92
CA PHE A 709 -27.21 34.06 -18.67
C PHE A 709 -27.69 32.99 -19.66
N THR A 710 -28.96 33.02 -20.09
CA THR A 710 -29.46 32.11 -21.14
C THR A 710 -28.77 32.37 -22.49
N VAL A 711 -28.62 33.63 -22.90
CA VAL A 711 -27.90 33.95 -24.15
C VAL A 711 -26.44 33.50 -24.06
N LEU A 712 -25.78 33.77 -22.94
CA LEU A 712 -24.40 33.34 -22.70
C LEU A 712 -24.28 31.81 -22.71
N HIS A 713 -25.19 31.11 -22.03
CA HIS A 713 -25.24 29.65 -21.93
C HIS A 713 -25.41 29.00 -23.31
N LEU A 714 -26.40 29.45 -24.10
CA LEU A 714 -26.64 28.91 -25.44
C LEU A 714 -25.48 29.23 -26.41
N PHE A 715 -24.88 30.42 -26.31
CA PHE A 715 -23.72 30.77 -27.11
C PHE A 715 -22.50 29.90 -26.76
N ALA A 716 -22.23 29.71 -25.47
CA ALA A 716 -21.12 28.87 -25.00
C ALA A 716 -21.32 27.41 -25.43
N ASN A 717 -22.52 26.85 -25.28
CA ASN A 717 -22.83 25.48 -25.72
C ASN A 717 -22.76 25.34 -27.24
N TYR A 718 -23.22 26.33 -28.00
CA TYR A 718 -23.04 26.34 -29.46
C TYR A 718 -21.55 26.29 -29.83
N MET A 719 -20.71 27.13 -29.22
CA MET A 719 -19.28 27.12 -29.47
C MET A 719 -18.61 25.80 -29.03
N ALA A 720 -19.03 25.22 -27.91
CA ALA A 720 -18.55 23.95 -27.41
C ALA A 720 -18.84 22.81 -28.41
N VAL A 721 -20.09 22.69 -28.88
CA VAL A 721 -20.48 21.69 -29.88
C VAL A 721 -19.75 21.89 -31.21
N ARG A 722 -19.51 23.14 -31.62
CA ARG A 722 -18.74 23.48 -32.83
C ARG A 722 -17.26 23.14 -32.72
N SER A 723 -16.72 23.00 -31.51
CA SER A 723 -15.33 22.59 -31.28
C SER A 723 -15.09 21.09 -31.43
N LEU A 724 -16.17 20.27 -31.41
CA LEU A 724 -16.07 18.82 -31.53
C LEU A 724 -15.69 18.39 -32.96
N GLN A 725 -14.69 17.50 -33.05
CA GLN A 725 -14.12 17.02 -34.31
C GLN A 725 -14.26 15.50 -34.43
N PHE A 726 -15.47 15.04 -34.75
CA PHE A 726 -15.74 13.61 -34.95
C PHE A 726 -15.03 13.09 -36.20
N ASP A 727 -14.32 11.98 -36.05
CA ASP A 727 -13.61 11.22 -37.09
C ASP A 727 -14.47 10.11 -37.72
N ILE A 728 -15.70 9.96 -37.21
CA ILE A 728 -16.73 9.03 -37.70
C ILE A 728 -17.67 9.78 -38.64
N LEU A 729 -18.01 9.16 -39.77
CA LEU A 729 -18.90 9.75 -40.77
C LEU A 729 -20.36 9.70 -40.32
N ASN A 730 -21.02 10.85 -40.37
CA ASN A 730 -22.47 10.97 -40.28
C ASN A 730 -23.03 11.42 -41.64
N GLU A 731 -24.35 11.51 -41.76
CA GLU A 731 -25.01 11.89 -43.03
C GLU A 731 -24.47 13.22 -43.58
N ARG A 732 -24.29 14.23 -42.74
CA ARG A 732 -23.88 15.58 -43.16
C ARG A 732 -22.41 15.62 -43.59
N THR A 733 -21.52 15.02 -42.79
CA THR A 733 -20.09 14.98 -43.10
C THR A 733 -19.80 14.13 -44.32
N LEU A 734 -20.55 13.03 -44.52
CA LEU A 734 -20.46 12.24 -45.74
C LEU A 734 -20.82 13.07 -46.97
N VAL A 735 -21.97 13.75 -46.99
CA VAL A 735 -22.39 14.59 -48.13
C VAL A 735 -21.36 15.67 -48.44
N ILE A 736 -20.78 16.30 -47.41
CA ILE A 736 -19.71 17.30 -47.57
C ILE A 736 -18.47 16.68 -48.22
N CYS A 737 -18.04 15.52 -47.75
CA CYS A 737 -16.88 14.79 -48.30
C CYS A 737 -17.11 14.39 -49.76
N VAL A 738 -18.28 13.83 -50.10
CA VAL A 738 -18.60 13.39 -51.47
C VAL A 738 -18.71 14.57 -52.44
N ARG A 739 -19.38 15.66 -52.05
CA ARG A 739 -19.48 16.87 -52.89
C ARG A 739 -18.11 17.47 -53.19
N GLN A 740 -17.23 17.55 -52.18
CA GLN A 740 -15.87 18.07 -52.37
C GLN A 740 -15.04 17.13 -53.25
N PHE A 741 -15.19 15.81 -53.07
CA PHE A 741 -14.51 14.82 -53.90
C PHE A 741 -14.93 14.92 -55.37
N ILE A 742 -16.22 15.04 -55.66
CA ILE A 742 -16.70 15.19 -57.04
C ILE A 742 -16.17 16.48 -57.66
N LYS A 743 -16.13 17.58 -56.90
CA LYS A 743 -15.67 18.88 -57.40
C LYS A 743 -14.16 18.95 -57.64
N ASN A 744 -13.36 18.45 -56.70
CA ASN A 744 -11.92 18.72 -56.64
C ASN A 744 -11.04 17.45 -56.60
N ARG A 745 -11.64 16.26 -56.65
CA ARG A 745 -10.95 14.96 -56.44
C ARG A 745 -10.14 14.88 -55.15
N THR A 746 -10.54 15.67 -54.15
CA THR A 746 -9.93 15.73 -52.82
C THR A 746 -11.03 15.75 -51.75
N VAL A 747 -10.70 15.21 -50.58
CA VAL A 747 -11.61 15.15 -49.43
C VAL A 747 -11.16 16.14 -48.36
N PRO A 748 -12.08 16.84 -47.67
CA PRO A 748 -11.73 17.73 -46.56
C PRO A 748 -11.10 16.97 -45.39
N SER A 749 -10.23 17.65 -44.65
CA SER A 749 -9.77 17.14 -43.35
C SER A 749 -10.93 17.04 -42.36
N ILE A 750 -10.76 16.21 -41.31
CA ILE A 750 -11.74 16.05 -40.24
C ILE A 750 -12.15 17.42 -39.66
N ALA A 751 -11.18 18.31 -39.42
CA ALA A 751 -11.44 19.64 -38.89
C ALA A 751 -12.25 20.53 -39.85
N GLU A 752 -11.94 20.50 -41.15
CA GLU A 752 -12.66 21.28 -42.17
C GLU A 752 -14.09 20.78 -42.35
N ALA A 753 -14.28 19.46 -42.47
CA ALA A 753 -15.61 18.87 -42.62
C ALA A 753 -16.50 19.15 -41.41
N ASN A 754 -15.99 18.98 -40.18
CA ASN A 754 -16.72 19.30 -38.95
C ASN A 754 -17.01 20.81 -38.81
N LYS A 755 -16.17 21.68 -39.38
CA LYS A 755 -16.43 23.13 -39.43
C LYS A 755 -17.50 23.49 -40.46
N TRP A 756 -17.59 22.79 -41.58
CA TRP A 756 -18.63 23.02 -42.60
C TRP A 756 -19.95 22.33 -42.27
N GLU A 757 -19.93 21.33 -41.37
CA GLU A 757 -21.12 20.64 -40.90
C GLU A 757 -22.13 21.62 -40.25
N PRO A 758 -23.36 21.72 -40.76
CA PRO A 758 -24.41 22.46 -40.08
C PRO A 758 -24.94 21.67 -38.89
N ILE A 759 -25.14 22.33 -37.74
CA ILE A 759 -25.71 21.68 -36.53
C ILE A 759 -27.21 21.43 -36.71
N PHE A 760 -27.92 22.40 -37.31
CA PHE A 760 -29.34 22.29 -37.62
C PHE A 760 -29.56 22.31 -39.14
N GLY A 761 -30.54 21.53 -39.61
CA GLY A 761 -30.84 21.38 -41.02
C GLY A 761 -29.99 20.32 -41.73
N ASN A 762 -30.37 20.02 -42.97
CA ASN A 762 -29.68 19.05 -43.82
C ASN A 762 -28.91 19.78 -44.93
N VAL A 763 -27.76 19.24 -45.32
CA VAL A 763 -26.90 19.77 -46.40
C VAL A 763 -27.50 19.50 -47.80
N SER A 764 -28.38 18.50 -47.88
CA SER A 764 -29.15 18.03 -49.03
C SER A 764 -30.57 17.67 -48.57
N GLY A 765 -31.44 17.22 -49.48
CA GLY A 765 -32.70 16.60 -49.05
C GLY A 765 -32.43 15.33 -48.22
N PRO A 766 -33.43 14.84 -47.45
CA PRO A 766 -33.21 13.78 -46.46
C PRO A 766 -32.68 12.49 -47.10
N ARG A 767 -31.73 11.84 -46.41
CA ARG A 767 -31.19 10.53 -46.76
C ARG A 767 -31.64 9.49 -45.76
N HIS A 768 -32.32 8.46 -46.27
CA HIS A 768 -32.82 7.35 -45.48
C HIS A 768 -31.92 6.13 -45.70
N PHE A 769 -30.81 6.11 -44.95
CA PHE A 769 -29.92 4.95 -44.85
C PHE A 769 -30.57 3.87 -43.96
N GLY A 770 -30.50 2.60 -44.35
CA GLY A 770 -31.06 1.49 -43.56
C GLY A 770 -32.59 1.48 -43.52
N CYS A 771 -33.26 1.69 -44.66
CA CYS A 771 -34.72 1.68 -44.75
C CYS A 771 -35.28 0.31 -45.16
N LYS A 772 -36.60 0.12 -44.98
CA LYS A 772 -37.32 -1.05 -45.51
C LYS A 772 -37.17 -1.11 -47.04
N ILE A 773 -37.02 -2.32 -47.60
CA ILE A 773 -36.93 -2.53 -49.06
C ILE A 773 -38.10 -1.84 -49.79
N LEU A 774 -39.32 -1.93 -49.24
CA LEU A 774 -40.52 -1.31 -49.83
C LEU A 774 -40.38 0.22 -50.01
N SER A 775 -39.68 0.89 -49.10
CA SER A 775 -39.43 2.34 -49.20
C SER A 775 -38.45 2.67 -50.34
N ALA A 776 -37.52 1.75 -50.62
CA ALA A 776 -36.57 1.86 -51.73
C ALA A 776 -37.14 1.33 -53.06
N MET A 777 -38.42 0.91 -53.12
CA MET A 777 -39.05 0.38 -54.34
C MET A 777 -39.91 1.44 -55.07
N PRO A 778 -39.87 1.53 -56.41
CA PRO A 778 -38.97 0.81 -57.30
C PRO A 778 -37.54 1.37 -57.20
N PRO A 779 -36.51 0.51 -57.14
CA PRO A 779 -35.13 0.96 -56.97
C PRO A 779 -34.61 1.58 -58.26
N SER A 780 -33.85 2.66 -58.13
CA SER A 780 -33.02 3.18 -59.21
C SER A 780 -31.92 2.17 -59.57
N ILE A 781 -31.38 1.48 -58.56
CA ILE A 781 -30.37 0.42 -58.68
C ILE A 781 -30.69 -0.73 -57.73
N SER A 782 -30.57 -1.95 -58.22
CA SER A 782 -30.79 -3.20 -57.47
C SER A 782 -29.53 -4.07 -57.53
N SER A 783 -28.98 -4.41 -56.37
CA SER A 783 -27.89 -5.38 -56.21
C SER A 783 -28.28 -6.43 -55.17
N LYS A 784 -27.57 -7.57 -55.12
CA LYS A 784 -27.78 -8.59 -54.08
C LYS A 784 -27.59 -7.98 -52.68
N ASN A 785 -26.69 -7.02 -52.53
CA ASN A 785 -26.29 -6.51 -51.22
C ASN A 785 -26.97 -5.19 -50.80
N TYR A 786 -27.57 -4.45 -51.75
CA TYR A 786 -28.30 -3.21 -51.46
C TYR A 786 -29.28 -2.82 -52.57
N PHE A 787 -30.29 -2.02 -52.18
CA PHE A 787 -31.23 -1.35 -53.09
C PHE A 787 -31.14 0.15 -52.87
N LEU A 788 -31.00 0.91 -53.95
CA LEU A 788 -30.83 2.36 -53.93
C LEU A 788 -31.93 3.02 -54.77
N ARG A 789 -32.59 4.02 -54.20
CA ARG A 789 -33.57 4.86 -54.89
C ARG A 789 -33.29 6.32 -54.62
N TYR A 790 -33.31 7.13 -55.67
CA TYR A 790 -33.25 8.59 -55.54
C TYR A 790 -34.42 9.24 -56.29
N ASP A 791 -35.14 10.13 -55.61
CA ASP A 791 -36.17 10.96 -56.24
C ASP A 791 -35.64 12.38 -56.44
N PHE A 792 -35.40 12.74 -57.70
CA PHE A 792 -34.91 14.06 -58.10
C PHE A 792 -35.94 15.18 -57.87
N LYS A 793 -37.24 14.88 -57.77
CA LYS A 793 -38.28 15.91 -57.54
C LYS A 793 -38.32 16.36 -56.08
N SER A 794 -38.26 15.41 -55.16
CA SER A 794 -38.26 15.68 -53.71
C SER A 794 -36.84 15.81 -53.13
N CYS A 795 -35.81 15.55 -53.95
CA CYS A 795 -34.40 15.48 -53.56
C CYS A 795 -34.15 14.48 -52.42
N GLN A 796 -34.90 13.38 -52.37
CA GLN A 796 -34.81 12.37 -51.30
C GLN A 796 -34.12 11.10 -51.79
N GLY A 797 -33.33 10.49 -50.92
CA GLY A 797 -32.62 9.25 -51.19
C GLY A 797 -32.96 8.15 -50.19
N TRP A 798 -33.14 6.92 -50.67
CA TRP A 798 -33.38 5.73 -49.87
C TRP A 798 -32.36 4.67 -50.20
N LEU A 799 -31.81 4.06 -49.16
CA LEU A 799 -30.84 2.99 -49.28
C LEU A 799 -31.19 1.87 -48.31
N ALA A 800 -31.57 0.72 -48.86
CA ALA A 800 -31.82 -0.50 -48.10
C ALA A 800 -30.60 -1.42 -48.27
N VAL A 801 -30.09 -1.98 -47.17
CA VAL A 801 -28.86 -2.79 -47.17
C VAL A 801 -29.10 -4.18 -46.59
N SER A 802 -28.36 -5.16 -47.11
CA SER A 802 -28.39 -6.53 -46.59
C SER A 802 -27.82 -6.61 -45.18
N ALA A 803 -28.35 -7.49 -44.34
CA ALA A 803 -27.82 -7.78 -43.02
C ALA A 803 -26.36 -8.29 -43.04
N SER A 804 -25.88 -8.79 -44.18
CA SER A 804 -24.50 -9.24 -44.37
C SER A 804 -23.50 -8.11 -44.69
N SER A 805 -23.95 -6.85 -44.85
CA SER A 805 -23.08 -5.74 -45.21
C SER A 805 -22.16 -5.33 -44.05
N THR A 806 -20.87 -5.14 -44.33
CA THR A 806 -19.92 -4.55 -43.36
C THR A 806 -20.05 -3.02 -43.27
N TYR A 807 -19.43 -2.38 -42.29
CA TYR A 807 -19.42 -0.91 -42.19
C TYR A 807 -18.76 -0.23 -43.40
N SER A 808 -17.75 -0.87 -43.99
CA SER A 808 -17.11 -0.38 -45.22
C SER A 808 -18.08 -0.45 -46.41
N ASP A 809 -18.82 -1.56 -46.53
CA ASP A 809 -19.86 -1.71 -47.55
C ASP A 809 -20.95 -0.65 -47.41
N GLN A 810 -21.37 -0.35 -46.18
CA GLN A 810 -22.36 0.68 -45.89
C GLN A 810 -21.91 2.09 -46.30
N ILE A 811 -20.63 2.44 -46.04
CA ILE A 811 -20.06 3.72 -46.47
C ILE A 811 -19.98 3.77 -48.00
N ARG A 812 -19.59 2.66 -48.64
CA ARG A 812 -19.58 2.54 -50.10
C ARG A 812 -20.96 2.75 -50.71
N TYR A 813 -21.98 2.10 -50.19
CA TYR A 813 -23.34 2.24 -50.73
C TYR A 813 -23.89 3.65 -50.49
N ALA A 814 -23.54 4.27 -49.37
CA ALA A 814 -23.89 5.67 -49.11
C ALA A 814 -23.18 6.63 -50.07
N PHE A 815 -21.91 6.35 -50.41
CA PHE A 815 -21.19 7.06 -51.46
C PHE A 815 -21.89 6.90 -52.81
N ASP A 816 -22.30 5.69 -53.20
CA ASP A 816 -23.03 5.45 -54.45
C ASP A 816 -24.32 6.27 -54.53
N LEU A 817 -25.08 6.37 -53.42
CA LEU A 817 -26.30 7.17 -53.34
C LEU A 817 -26.02 8.66 -53.55
N GLU A 818 -25.03 9.23 -52.84
CA GLU A 818 -24.72 10.64 -52.99
C GLU A 818 -24.08 10.96 -54.35
N TYR A 819 -23.25 10.06 -54.87
CA TYR A 819 -22.66 10.23 -56.19
C TYR A 819 -23.74 10.20 -57.28
N PHE A 820 -24.69 9.26 -57.20
CA PHE A 820 -25.83 9.19 -58.11
C PHE A 820 -26.73 10.42 -58.00
N ALA A 821 -26.95 10.93 -56.78
CA ALA A 821 -27.74 12.14 -56.55
C ALA A 821 -27.13 13.40 -57.19
N ILE A 822 -25.80 13.46 -57.34
CA ILE A 822 -25.06 14.63 -57.85
C ILE A 822 -24.77 14.50 -59.35
N GLU A 823 -24.23 13.37 -59.79
CA GLU A 823 -23.75 13.15 -61.16
C GLU A 823 -24.79 12.45 -62.06
N ASN A 824 -25.92 12.01 -61.50
CA ASN A 824 -26.96 11.24 -62.22
C ASN A 824 -26.40 9.99 -62.92
N ARG A 825 -25.34 9.41 -62.37
CA ARG A 825 -24.71 8.14 -62.80
C ARG A 825 -24.08 7.45 -61.60
N LEU A 826 -23.84 6.14 -61.72
CA LEU A 826 -23.09 5.41 -60.71
C LEU A 826 -21.59 5.72 -60.78
N PRO A 827 -20.88 5.71 -59.64
CA PRO A 827 -19.43 5.79 -59.62
C PRO A 827 -18.79 4.52 -60.19
N THR A 828 -17.60 4.66 -60.77
CA THR A 828 -16.77 3.51 -61.14
C THR A 828 -16.01 2.97 -59.92
N GLU A 829 -15.49 1.74 -59.98
CA GLU A 829 -14.59 1.22 -58.94
C GLU A 829 -13.37 2.12 -58.71
N ILE A 830 -12.89 2.77 -59.77
CA ILE A 830 -11.76 3.71 -59.68
C ILE A 830 -12.17 4.95 -58.87
N ASP A 831 -13.37 5.49 -59.11
CA ASP A 831 -13.88 6.64 -58.35
C ASP A 831 -13.97 6.32 -56.85
N TYR A 832 -14.50 5.15 -56.48
CA TYR A 832 -14.63 4.75 -55.07
C TYR A 832 -13.26 4.48 -54.42
N ASN A 833 -12.36 3.77 -55.11
CA ASN A 833 -11.03 3.47 -54.58
C ASN A 833 -10.20 4.75 -54.34
N GLU A 834 -10.35 5.75 -55.21
CA GLU A 834 -9.70 7.04 -55.04
C GLU A 834 -10.29 7.83 -53.86
N PHE A 835 -11.62 7.83 -53.72
CA PHE A 835 -12.31 8.42 -52.57
C PHE A 835 -11.88 7.75 -51.26
N GLU A 836 -11.89 6.42 -51.19
CA GLU A 836 -11.51 5.65 -50.01
C GLU A 836 -10.05 5.93 -49.61
N ARG A 837 -9.14 5.99 -50.60
CA ARG A 837 -7.73 6.33 -50.38
C ARG A 837 -7.59 7.73 -49.78
N GLU A 838 -8.27 8.73 -50.34
CA GLU A 838 -8.22 10.10 -49.83
C GLU A 838 -8.80 10.21 -48.41
N MET A 839 -9.91 9.53 -48.14
CA MET A 839 -10.51 9.49 -46.81
C MET A 839 -9.56 8.86 -45.78
N LYS A 840 -8.93 7.72 -46.12
CA LYS A 840 -7.92 7.05 -45.28
C LYS A 840 -6.68 7.95 -45.07
N ASN A 841 -6.21 8.64 -46.10
CA ASN A 841 -5.10 9.60 -46.01
C ASN A 841 -5.42 10.74 -45.03
N LYS A 842 -6.68 11.21 -45.00
CA LYS A 842 -7.17 12.23 -44.07
C LYS A 842 -7.60 11.68 -42.70
N LYS A 843 -7.36 10.38 -42.43
CA LYS A 843 -7.62 9.66 -41.18
C LYS A 843 -9.11 9.47 -40.82
N TRP A 844 -10.01 9.48 -41.80
CA TRP A 844 -11.39 9.08 -41.58
C TRP A 844 -11.52 7.60 -41.26
N ARG A 845 -12.42 7.25 -40.35
CA ARG A 845 -12.70 5.86 -39.97
C ARG A 845 -13.71 5.19 -40.90
N PHE A 846 -13.46 3.93 -41.22
CA PHE A 846 -14.32 3.06 -42.05
C PHE A 846 -14.81 1.81 -41.31
N ASP A 847 -14.24 1.56 -40.12
CA ASP A 847 -14.58 0.45 -39.24
C ASP A 847 -15.86 0.72 -38.42
N ILE A 848 -16.36 1.96 -38.45
CA ILE A 848 -17.61 2.40 -37.82
C ILE A 848 -18.18 3.58 -38.61
N ASN A 849 -19.50 3.73 -38.62
CA ASN A 849 -20.19 4.91 -39.18
C ASN A 849 -21.42 5.28 -38.33
N GLN A 850 -21.91 6.51 -38.48
CA GLN A 850 -23.13 7.05 -37.86
C GLN A 850 -24.17 7.42 -38.93
N LEU A 851 -24.29 6.61 -39.98
CA LEU A 851 -25.23 6.86 -41.08
C LEU A 851 -26.66 6.42 -40.73
N GLY A 852 -26.84 5.62 -39.66
CA GLY A 852 -28.15 5.17 -39.19
C GLY A 852 -28.65 3.90 -39.87
N TYR A 853 -27.74 3.02 -40.32
CA TYR A 853 -28.08 1.70 -40.90
C TYR A 853 -28.64 0.68 -39.90
N ASP A 854 -28.82 1.08 -38.65
CA ASP A 854 -29.20 0.20 -37.55
C ASP A 854 -30.73 0.07 -37.41
N GLU A 855 -31.50 0.87 -38.16
CA GLU A 855 -32.96 0.84 -38.13
C GLU A 855 -33.56 -0.37 -38.90
N TRP A 856 -33.19 -0.59 -40.16
CA TRP A 856 -33.68 -1.72 -40.96
C TRP A 856 -32.59 -2.30 -41.87
N ARG A 857 -32.36 -3.61 -41.74
CA ARG A 857 -31.53 -4.42 -42.66
C ARG A 857 -32.30 -5.65 -43.09
N TYR A 858 -32.25 -5.99 -44.38
CA TYR A 858 -32.97 -7.14 -44.89
C TYR A 858 -32.09 -8.39 -44.91
N LYS A 859 -32.67 -9.56 -44.62
CA LYS A 859 -32.05 -10.84 -44.92
C LYS A 859 -32.64 -11.34 -46.23
N LEU A 860 -31.77 -11.74 -47.15
CA LEU A 860 -32.18 -12.55 -48.29
C LEU A 860 -32.40 -13.96 -47.77
N GLU A 861 -33.64 -14.31 -47.46
CA GLU A 861 -34.05 -15.72 -47.48
C GLU A 861 -34.24 -16.12 -48.95
N GLN A 862 -33.82 -17.35 -49.28
CA GLN A 862 -33.71 -17.88 -50.65
C GLN A 862 -34.92 -17.59 -51.54
#